data_AF-A0A4V6NQJ8-F1
#
_entry.id   AF-A0A4V6NQJ8-F1
#
_cell.length_a   1.000
_cell.length_b   1.000
_cell.length_c   1.000
_cell.angle_alpha   90.00
_cell.angle_beta   90.00
_cell.angle_gamma   90.00
#
_symmetry.space_group_name_H-M   'P 1'
#
loop_
_entity.id
_entity.type
_entity.pdbx_description
1 polymer ?
#
loop_
_entity_poly.entity_id
_entity_poly.type
_entity_poly.pdbx_seq_one_letter_code
_entity_poly.pdbx_strand_id
1 'polypeptide(L)'
;MADLGTLALLGSANLDILAEALASEAAQWNAALQCRVATYGRAGIDLRDNTSGLCRSLAAGAAAVVFERAEDLLGEAVHRPLRLYDRGQDGIAAAVAPMLDTVRQARARGTGPILVFSLASFSASTLGMVDPAAEQGLAAALKSANAHLREETAGMAGVHWIDTDALIAEVGRQAAAPGMYWHAARAPFSAGFAAALSRRVIAALLFLTGRSTRLLVLDLDNTLWGGVLGEDGMGGLRLGGGYPGGAFREFQSRIKGLADRGIVLAVASKNDTDLALGAMADHPDMLIRPDDLAAHRIGWSEKADGIAAMLEELSLGQAHCMFLDDNPLERAKVRQRLPQCQVPDLPERVEDRIAMLDRHPYLDCLSLTGSDVTRGAQYRARAQLRRAEAAAEDLQAFLRGLDIRITFEPYGPSNRQRIEQLIVKTNQFNATTRRHDAATLAHIAAQGGLILGVGVEDRHTPYEIMGVLILRAARDMGVGLDLSAVSGPADGAWVIDSLMLSCRILGRDVERAMLWQAVQSARGQGAGCLMGQIIPTERNTPVRQIYQGAGFAPLCGAGPGDIWALDLEPGDDRASLLPAHLRVVSARTRPPVAEPPRSPLATVASAPRSPLATTPASPLATSPLSTTAPAPGSAACAAGDPAALNKTLDALFRHKLGLDASTDLSTVTMENTPAWDSLKHVALAMEIEQTMQVRLPMEVLFSIHSYADLRRALADQAGAC
;
A
#
# COMPACT_ATOMS: atom_id res chain seq x y z
N MET A 1 -11.17 12.79 -3.41
CA MET A 1 -11.64 11.53 -2.83
C MET A 1 -10.98 10.37 -3.58
N ALA A 2 -10.36 9.42 -2.90
CA ALA A 2 -9.74 8.25 -3.54
C ALA A 2 -10.75 7.11 -3.70
N ASP A 3 -11.02 6.66 -4.92
CA ASP A 3 -11.90 5.51 -5.15
C ASP A 3 -11.14 4.19 -5.02
N LEU A 4 -11.44 3.42 -3.98
CA LEU A 4 -10.89 2.10 -3.70
C LEU A 4 -11.77 0.96 -4.24
N GLY A 5 -12.93 1.29 -4.83
CA GLY A 5 -13.83 0.35 -5.48
C GLY A 5 -14.58 -0.55 -4.50
N THR A 6 -14.82 -1.79 -4.94
CA THR A 6 -15.55 -2.80 -4.16
C THR A 6 -14.58 -3.80 -3.53
N LEU A 7 -14.83 -4.16 -2.28
CA LEU A 7 -14.09 -5.14 -1.51
C LEU A 7 -15.01 -6.25 -1.00
N ALA A 8 -14.75 -7.48 -1.42
CA ALA A 8 -15.42 -8.67 -0.91
C ALA A 8 -14.77 -9.14 0.40
N LEU A 9 -15.58 -9.44 1.42
CA LEU A 9 -15.12 -10.00 2.69
C LEU A 9 -15.52 -11.47 2.77
N LEU A 10 -14.52 -12.35 2.84
CA LEU A 10 -14.66 -13.80 2.79
C LEU A 10 -14.10 -14.41 4.08
N GLY A 11 -14.87 -15.27 4.72
CA GLY A 11 -14.48 -16.01 5.92
C GLY A 11 -15.63 -16.84 6.49
N SER A 12 -15.36 -17.67 7.50
CA SER A 12 -16.41 -18.46 8.17
C SER A 12 -17.16 -17.69 9.26
N ALA A 13 -16.54 -16.64 9.82
CA ALA A 13 -17.09 -15.81 10.89
C ALA A 13 -17.95 -14.64 10.37
N ASN A 14 -18.60 -13.90 11.28
CA ASN A 14 -19.35 -12.71 10.90
C ASN A 14 -18.41 -11.52 10.65
N LEU A 15 -18.28 -11.10 9.38
CA LEU A 15 -17.41 -10.00 8.95
C LEU A 15 -18.14 -8.65 8.78
N ASP A 16 -19.41 -8.53 9.16
CA ASP A 16 -20.14 -7.25 9.10
C ASP A 16 -19.46 -6.18 9.97
N ILE A 17 -18.93 -6.56 11.13
CA ILE A 17 -18.16 -5.66 12.01
C ILE A 17 -16.92 -5.11 11.29
N LEU A 18 -16.27 -5.92 10.46
CA LEU A 18 -15.14 -5.47 9.65
C LEU A 18 -15.59 -4.53 8.53
N ALA A 19 -16.73 -4.82 7.88
CA ALA A 19 -17.27 -3.95 6.84
C ALA A 19 -17.56 -2.54 7.38
N GLU A 20 -18.12 -2.44 8.59
CA GLU A 20 -18.35 -1.15 9.28
C GLU A 20 -17.04 -0.43 9.61
N ALA A 21 -16.07 -1.15 10.19
CA ALA A 21 -14.77 -0.57 10.53
C ALA A 21 -14.03 -0.07 9.27
N LEU A 22 -14.10 -0.80 8.16
CA LEU A 22 -13.53 -0.41 6.87
C LEU A 22 -14.20 0.83 6.30
N ALA A 23 -15.53 0.94 6.42
CA ALA A 23 -16.25 2.13 5.96
C ALA A 23 -15.85 3.38 6.76
N SER A 24 -15.73 3.25 8.09
CA SER A 24 -15.26 4.33 8.96
C SER A 24 -13.83 4.75 8.64
N GLU A 25 -12.92 3.77 8.50
CA GLU A 25 -11.52 4.02 8.15
C GLU A 25 -11.40 4.66 6.76
N ALA A 26 -12.13 4.17 5.75
CA ALA A 26 -12.12 4.76 4.41
C ALA A 26 -12.60 6.23 4.44
N ALA A 27 -13.65 6.54 5.22
CA ALA A 27 -14.14 7.89 5.37
C ALA A 27 -13.10 8.83 6.00
N GLN A 28 -12.35 8.36 7.01
CA GLN A 28 -11.26 9.12 7.64
C GLN A 28 -10.19 9.55 6.62
N TRP A 29 -9.93 8.72 5.61
CA TRP A 29 -8.94 8.99 4.55
C TRP A 29 -9.54 9.59 3.28
N ASN A 30 -10.79 10.09 3.33
CA ASN A 30 -11.52 10.62 2.19
C ASN A 30 -11.47 9.65 0.99
N ALA A 31 -11.72 8.38 1.27
CA ALA A 31 -11.74 7.28 0.33
C ALA A 31 -13.14 6.68 0.20
N ALA A 32 -13.53 6.33 -1.01
CA ALA A 32 -14.76 5.59 -1.28
C ALA A 32 -14.43 4.09 -1.34
N LEU A 33 -15.10 3.30 -0.51
CA LEU A 33 -14.97 1.84 -0.47
C LEU A 33 -16.35 1.22 -0.26
N GLN A 34 -16.70 0.24 -1.09
CA GLN A 34 -17.94 -0.54 -0.93
C GLN A 34 -17.60 -1.95 -0.46
N CYS A 35 -18.07 -2.34 0.72
CA CYS A 35 -17.88 -3.69 1.23
C CYS A 35 -19.02 -4.63 0.79
N ARG A 36 -18.67 -5.86 0.40
CA ARG A 36 -19.61 -6.96 0.11
C ARG A 36 -19.27 -8.13 1.01
N VAL A 37 -20.08 -8.36 2.03
CA VAL A 37 -19.85 -9.42 3.01
C VAL A 37 -20.46 -10.72 2.50
N ALA A 38 -19.71 -11.82 2.56
CA ALA A 38 -20.28 -13.15 2.34
C ALA A 38 -21.26 -13.50 3.45
N THR A 39 -22.31 -14.25 3.11
CA THR A 39 -23.27 -14.72 4.12
C THR A 39 -22.55 -15.59 5.14
N TYR A 40 -22.82 -15.37 6.43
CA TYR A 40 -22.19 -16.10 7.54
C TYR A 40 -22.17 -17.61 7.30
N GLY A 41 -20.99 -18.24 7.44
CA GLY A 41 -20.77 -19.67 7.25
C GLY A 41 -21.00 -20.19 5.83
N ARG A 42 -21.27 -19.32 4.85
CA ARG A 42 -21.66 -19.68 3.48
C ARG A 42 -20.74 -19.10 2.42
N ALA A 43 -19.57 -18.56 2.76
CA ALA A 43 -18.62 -18.00 1.78
C ALA A 43 -18.37 -18.93 0.58
N GLY A 44 -18.10 -20.22 0.81
CA GLY A 44 -17.93 -21.18 -0.29
C GLY A 44 -19.19 -21.43 -1.13
N ILE A 45 -20.39 -21.35 -0.54
CA ILE A 45 -21.67 -21.47 -1.28
C ILE A 45 -21.89 -20.21 -2.11
N ASP A 46 -21.72 -19.04 -1.51
CA ASP A 46 -21.90 -17.75 -2.16
C ASP A 46 -20.91 -17.55 -3.31
N LEU A 47 -19.70 -18.10 -3.19
CA LEU A 47 -18.66 -18.16 -4.24
C LEU A 47 -18.98 -19.13 -5.38
N ARG A 48 -19.86 -20.13 -5.16
CA ARG A 48 -20.34 -21.04 -6.21
C ARG A 48 -21.63 -20.56 -6.87
N ASP A 49 -22.42 -19.75 -6.17
CA ASP A 49 -23.63 -19.13 -6.69
C ASP A 49 -23.33 -17.92 -7.59
N ASN A 50 -23.40 -18.11 -8.90
CA ASN A 50 -23.20 -17.06 -9.91
C ASN A 50 -24.24 -15.92 -9.81
N THR A 51 -25.36 -16.14 -9.12
CA THR A 51 -26.41 -15.14 -8.92
C THR A 51 -26.21 -14.30 -7.66
N SER A 52 -25.19 -14.59 -6.85
CA SER A 52 -24.90 -13.78 -5.66
C SER A 52 -24.28 -12.43 -6.04
N GLY A 53 -24.60 -11.38 -5.27
CA GLY A 53 -24.01 -10.05 -5.44
C GLY A 53 -22.49 -10.04 -5.19
N LEU A 54 -22.03 -10.93 -4.31
CA LEU A 54 -20.62 -11.20 -4.03
C LEU A 54 -19.90 -11.71 -5.28
N CYS A 55 -20.41 -12.79 -5.90
CA CYS A 55 -19.84 -13.37 -7.12
C CYS A 55 -19.77 -12.38 -8.27
N ARG A 56 -20.85 -11.63 -8.51
CA ARG A 56 -20.85 -10.60 -9.56
C ARG A 56 -19.79 -9.52 -9.32
N SER A 57 -19.61 -9.10 -8.07
CA SER A 57 -18.60 -8.10 -7.73
C SER A 57 -17.18 -8.63 -7.97
N LEU A 58 -16.92 -9.86 -7.55
CA LEU A 58 -15.63 -10.54 -7.78
C LEU A 58 -15.33 -10.70 -9.27
N ALA A 59 -16.32 -11.10 -10.08
CA ALA A 59 -16.18 -11.22 -11.53
C ALA A 59 -15.97 -9.87 -12.24
N ALA A 60 -16.42 -8.77 -11.63
CA ALA A 60 -16.16 -7.41 -12.09
C ALA A 60 -14.79 -6.86 -11.65
N GLY A 61 -13.92 -7.69 -11.05
CA GLY A 61 -12.58 -7.30 -10.64
C GLY A 61 -12.50 -6.65 -9.25
N ALA A 62 -13.51 -6.81 -8.39
CA ALA A 62 -13.44 -6.38 -6.99
C ALA A 62 -12.21 -6.99 -6.29
N ALA A 63 -11.63 -6.27 -5.32
CA ALA A 63 -10.65 -6.84 -4.42
C ALA A 63 -11.35 -7.79 -3.43
N ALA A 64 -10.59 -8.67 -2.77
CA ALA A 64 -11.11 -9.52 -1.70
C ALA A 64 -10.20 -9.55 -0.48
N VAL A 65 -10.81 -9.72 0.69
CA VAL A 65 -10.15 -10.09 1.95
C VAL A 65 -10.59 -11.51 2.31
N VAL A 66 -9.63 -12.37 2.62
CA VAL A 66 -9.85 -13.68 3.22
C VAL A 66 -9.32 -13.65 4.64
N PHE A 67 -10.22 -13.76 5.60
CA PHE A 67 -9.90 -13.78 7.02
C PHE A 67 -10.54 -14.99 7.69
N GLU A 68 -9.71 -15.82 8.31
CA GLU A 68 -10.15 -16.97 9.09
C GLU A 68 -9.46 -16.98 10.45
N ARG A 69 -10.15 -17.52 11.45
CA ARG A 69 -9.57 -17.69 12.79
C ARG A 69 -8.86 -19.03 12.88
N ALA A 70 -7.71 -19.04 13.55
CA ALA A 70 -7.05 -20.29 13.89
C ALA A 70 -7.95 -21.18 14.77
N GLU A 71 -8.74 -20.59 15.66
CA GLU A 71 -9.67 -21.33 16.53
C GLU A 71 -10.74 -22.08 15.72
N ASP A 72 -11.13 -21.56 14.55
CA ASP A 72 -12.17 -22.16 13.72
C ASP A 72 -11.60 -23.25 12.80
N LEU A 73 -10.43 -23.01 12.19
CA LEU A 73 -9.81 -23.98 11.28
C LEU A 73 -9.11 -25.12 12.02
N LEU A 74 -8.32 -24.81 13.05
CA LEU A 74 -7.56 -25.82 13.79
C LEU A 74 -8.41 -26.46 14.90
N GLY A 75 -9.49 -25.82 15.34
CA GLY A 75 -10.44 -26.36 16.31
C GLY A 75 -9.82 -26.62 17.69
N GLU A 76 -10.06 -27.81 18.26
CA GLU A 76 -9.52 -28.19 19.58
C GLU A 76 -8.00 -28.02 19.69
N ALA A 77 -7.28 -28.11 18.57
CA ALA A 77 -5.83 -27.95 18.53
C ALA A 77 -5.32 -26.63 19.11
N VAL A 78 -6.10 -25.55 18.99
CA VAL A 78 -5.70 -24.25 19.55
C VAL A 78 -5.69 -24.29 21.08
N HIS A 79 -6.68 -24.97 21.67
CA HIS A 79 -6.83 -25.06 23.12
C HIS A 79 -6.08 -26.24 23.73
N ARG A 80 -5.82 -27.28 22.94
CA ARG A 80 -5.19 -28.55 23.35
C ARG A 80 -4.06 -28.90 22.38
N PRO A 81 -2.98 -28.11 22.33
CA PRO A 81 -1.93 -28.28 21.34
C PRO A 81 -1.24 -29.65 21.39
N LEU A 82 -1.14 -30.29 22.56
CA LEU A 82 -0.59 -31.65 22.64
C LEU A 82 -1.47 -32.73 21.97
N ARG A 83 -2.75 -32.44 21.67
CA ARG A 83 -3.61 -33.33 20.88
C ARG A 83 -3.40 -33.20 19.36
N LEU A 84 -2.65 -32.19 18.91
CA LEU A 84 -2.24 -32.09 17.50
C LEU A 84 -1.37 -33.27 17.05
N TYR A 85 -0.81 -34.03 18.01
CA TYR A 85 0.00 -35.21 17.77
C TYR A 85 -0.69 -36.26 16.87
N ASP A 86 -2.01 -36.44 16.99
CA ASP A 86 -2.74 -37.46 16.23
C ASP A 86 -2.97 -37.08 14.75
N ARG A 87 -2.75 -35.82 14.37
CA ARG A 87 -3.09 -35.28 13.04
C ARG A 87 -1.93 -35.24 12.05
N GLY A 88 -0.68 -35.11 12.52
CA GLY A 88 0.50 -34.93 11.66
C GLY A 88 0.40 -33.71 10.72
N GLN A 89 1.32 -33.60 9.75
CA GLN A 89 1.29 -32.52 8.74
C GLN A 89 0.05 -32.61 7.84
N ASP A 90 -0.37 -33.82 7.46
CA ASP A 90 -1.55 -34.05 6.62
C ASP A 90 -2.83 -33.52 7.28
N GLY A 91 -2.96 -33.63 8.60
CA GLY A 91 -4.11 -33.11 9.32
C GLY A 91 -4.11 -31.59 9.48
N ILE A 92 -2.94 -30.93 9.49
CA ILE A 92 -2.86 -29.47 9.41
C ILE A 92 -3.26 -28.99 8.01
N ALA A 93 -2.74 -29.63 6.96
CA ALA A 93 -3.11 -29.32 5.58
C ALA A 93 -4.62 -29.48 5.35
N ALA A 94 -5.21 -30.59 5.83
CA ALA A 94 -6.65 -30.81 5.78
C ALA A 94 -7.46 -29.76 6.56
N ALA A 95 -6.96 -29.33 7.72
CA ALA A 95 -7.64 -28.32 8.55
C ALA A 95 -7.70 -26.94 7.88
N VAL A 96 -6.67 -26.56 7.13
CA VAL A 96 -6.62 -25.26 6.43
C VAL A 96 -7.13 -25.30 5.00
N ALA A 97 -7.44 -26.49 4.47
CA ALA A 97 -7.97 -26.67 3.13
C ALA A 97 -9.21 -25.81 2.81
N PRO A 98 -10.18 -25.58 3.73
CA PRO A 98 -11.33 -24.70 3.46
C PRO A 98 -10.94 -23.25 3.14
N MET A 99 -9.93 -22.71 3.83
CA MET A 99 -9.41 -21.36 3.58
C MET A 99 -8.74 -21.30 2.21
N LEU A 100 -7.94 -22.32 1.88
CA LEU A 100 -7.27 -22.42 0.59
C LEU A 100 -8.26 -22.58 -0.58
N ASP A 101 -9.32 -23.36 -0.40
CA ASP A 101 -10.42 -23.50 -1.35
C ASP A 101 -11.13 -22.14 -1.57
N THR A 102 -11.36 -21.37 -0.51
CA THR A 102 -11.92 -20.01 -0.60
C THR A 102 -11.02 -19.09 -1.44
N VAL A 103 -9.70 -19.10 -1.20
CA VAL A 103 -8.73 -18.31 -1.99
C VAL A 103 -8.74 -18.74 -3.47
N ARG A 104 -8.73 -20.05 -3.73
CA ARG A 104 -8.75 -20.62 -5.09
C ARG A 104 -10.03 -20.26 -5.83
N GLN A 105 -11.18 -20.41 -5.19
CA GLN A 105 -12.48 -20.08 -5.77
C GLN A 105 -12.57 -18.59 -6.08
N ALA A 106 -12.17 -17.72 -5.16
CA ALA A 106 -12.13 -16.28 -5.43
C ALA A 106 -11.22 -15.98 -6.63
N ARG A 107 -9.98 -16.51 -6.66
CA ARG A 107 -9.06 -16.28 -7.78
C ARG A 107 -9.61 -16.75 -9.12
N ALA A 108 -10.27 -17.91 -9.15
CA ALA A 108 -10.87 -18.48 -10.36
C ALA A 108 -11.98 -17.61 -10.98
N ARG A 109 -12.51 -16.62 -10.24
CA ARG A 109 -13.54 -15.69 -10.73
C ARG A 109 -13.00 -14.47 -11.48
N GLY A 110 -11.70 -14.33 -11.66
CA GLY A 110 -11.13 -13.10 -12.22
C GLY A 110 -11.16 -11.93 -11.22
N THR A 111 -11.18 -12.24 -9.93
CA THR A 111 -11.08 -11.26 -8.84
C THR A 111 -9.82 -10.42 -8.96
N GLY A 112 -9.91 -9.16 -8.51
CA GLY A 112 -8.75 -8.29 -8.34
C GLY A 112 -7.78 -8.82 -7.27
N PRO A 113 -7.03 -7.93 -6.59
CA PRO A 113 -6.13 -8.35 -5.52
C PRO A 113 -6.87 -9.08 -4.39
N ILE A 114 -6.26 -10.16 -3.87
CA ILE A 114 -6.78 -10.92 -2.73
C ILE A 114 -5.81 -10.74 -1.57
N LEU A 115 -6.29 -10.16 -0.47
CA LEU A 115 -5.56 -9.99 0.78
C LEU A 115 -5.89 -11.18 1.69
N VAL A 116 -4.87 -11.96 2.05
CA VAL A 116 -5.00 -13.15 2.89
C VAL A 116 -4.32 -12.90 4.21
N PHE A 117 -5.07 -13.03 5.30
CA PHE A 117 -4.55 -12.83 6.64
C PHE A 117 -3.96 -14.13 7.19
N SER A 118 -2.75 -14.08 7.76
CA SER A 118 -2.15 -15.25 8.39
C SER A 118 -3.00 -15.78 9.55
N LEU A 119 -2.98 -17.09 9.76
CA LEU A 119 -3.60 -17.67 10.93
C LEU A 119 -2.80 -17.29 12.16
N ALA A 120 -3.49 -16.72 13.14
CA ALA A 120 -2.97 -16.33 14.43
C ALA A 120 -3.99 -16.72 15.50
N SER A 121 -3.54 -16.91 16.75
CA SER A 121 -4.46 -17.19 17.86
C SER A 121 -4.72 -15.96 18.71
N PHE A 122 -6.00 -15.73 18.98
CA PHE A 122 -6.48 -14.73 19.92
C PHE A 122 -6.41 -15.21 21.38
N SER A 123 -6.03 -16.47 21.59
CA SER A 123 -5.90 -17.10 22.91
C SER A 123 -4.44 -17.41 23.23
N ALA A 124 -4.11 -17.45 24.52
CA ALA A 124 -2.80 -17.96 24.95
C ALA A 124 -2.75 -19.49 24.83
N SER A 125 -1.58 -20.02 24.46
CA SER A 125 -1.37 -21.47 24.49
C SER A 125 -1.47 -22.02 25.91
N THR A 126 -2.14 -23.15 26.08
CA THR A 126 -2.20 -23.89 27.35
C THR A 126 -0.86 -24.49 27.76
N LEU A 127 0.14 -24.51 26.86
CA LEU A 127 1.53 -24.88 27.18
C LEU A 127 2.35 -23.75 27.81
N GLY A 128 1.80 -22.52 27.86
CA GLY A 128 2.46 -21.38 28.49
C GLY A 128 3.85 -21.12 27.91
N MET A 129 4.85 -20.97 28.77
CA MET A 129 6.23 -20.63 28.38
C MET A 129 6.96 -21.75 27.62
N VAL A 130 6.45 -22.98 27.62
CA VAL A 130 7.05 -24.11 26.89
C VAL A 130 6.69 -24.07 25.41
N ASP A 131 5.55 -23.47 25.05
CA ASP A 131 4.99 -23.48 23.69
C ASP A 131 5.97 -23.04 22.59
N PRO A 132 6.75 -21.95 22.74
CA PRO A 132 7.64 -21.48 21.67
C PRO A 132 8.78 -22.45 21.33
N ALA A 133 9.21 -23.28 22.30
CA ALA A 133 10.27 -24.27 22.12
C ALA A 133 9.71 -25.67 21.82
N ALA A 134 8.41 -25.88 21.99
CA ALA A 134 7.77 -27.16 21.73
C ALA A 134 7.63 -27.37 20.22
N GLU A 135 8.29 -28.42 19.70
CA GLU A 135 8.12 -28.86 18.31
C GLU A 135 6.66 -29.20 17.98
N GLN A 136 5.87 -29.53 19.00
CA GLN A 136 4.46 -29.93 18.94
C GLN A 136 3.55 -28.99 19.75
N GLY A 137 3.88 -27.70 19.76
CA GLY A 137 3.08 -26.63 20.37
C GLY A 137 2.15 -25.91 19.40
N LEU A 138 1.34 -24.99 19.93
CA LEU A 138 0.46 -24.13 19.14
C LEU A 138 1.27 -23.24 18.18
N ALA A 139 2.37 -22.65 18.66
CA ALA A 139 3.27 -21.85 17.83
C ALA A 139 3.80 -22.63 16.61
N ALA A 140 4.22 -23.88 16.80
CA ALA A 140 4.69 -24.75 15.73
C ALA A 140 3.56 -25.07 14.72
N ALA A 141 2.35 -25.34 15.21
CA ALA A 141 1.20 -25.63 14.36
C ALA A 141 0.76 -24.41 13.52
N LEU A 142 0.67 -23.22 14.12
CA LEU A 142 0.38 -21.98 13.40
C LEU A 142 1.46 -21.69 12.34
N LYS A 143 2.73 -21.88 12.69
CA LYS A 143 3.85 -21.73 11.74
C LYS A 143 3.71 -22.72 10.57
N SER A 144 3.42 -23.99 10.84
CA SER A 144 3.23 -25.02 9.81
C SER A 144 2.02 -24.73 8.93
N ALA A 145 0.90 -24.33 9.52
CA ALA A 145 -0.33 -23.98 8.81
C ALA A 145 -0.11 -22.79 7.86
N ASN A 146 0.51 -21.72 8.35
CA ASN A 146 0.84 -20.54 7.55
C ASN A 146 1.87 -20.84 6.46
N ALA A 147 2.86 -21.69 6.74
CA ALA A 147 3.84 -22.11 5.74
C ALA A 147 3.16 -22.87 4.59
N HIS A 148 2.30 -23.84 4.91
CA HIS A 148 1.56 -24.60 3.92
C HIS A 148 0.63 -23.70 3.08
N LEU A 149 -0.13 -22.81 3.71
CA LEU A 149 -0.99 -21.86 2.97
C LEU A 149 -0.19 -20.95 2.04
N ARG A 150 0.98 -20.47 2.47
CA ARG A 150 1.86 -19.62 1.64
C ARG A 150 2.45 -20.40 0.46
N GLU A 151 2.87 -21.63 0.67
CA GLU A 151 3.38 -22.51 -0.38
C GLU A 151 2.32 -22.77 -1.45
N GLU A 152 1.11 -23.15 -1.03
CA GLU A 152 -0.01 -23.44 -1.93
C GLU A 152 -0.52 -22.20 -2.69
N THR A 153 -0.27 -21.00 -2.17
CA THR A 153 -0.68 -19.73 -2.81
C THR A 153 0.45 -19.01 -3.54
N ALA A 154 1.71 -19.46 -3.45
CA ALA A 154 2.87 -18.77 -4.01
C ALA A 154 2.79 -18.56 -5.53
N GLY A 155 2.18 -19.51 -6.25
CA GLY A 155 1.97 -19.43 -7.70
C GLY A 155 0.75 -18.61 -8.13
N MET A 156 -0.08 -18.13 -7.19
CA MET A 156 -1.31 -17.42 -7.49
C MET A 156 -1.05 -15.91 -7.59
N ALA A 157 -1.09 -15.39 -8.82
CA ALA A 157 -0.92 -13.96 -9.06
C ALA A 157 -1.97 -13.13 -8.29
N GLY A 158 -1.55 -11.98 -7.76
CA GLY A 158 -2.42 -11.03 -7.05
C GLY A 158 -2.88 -11.47 -5.66
N VAL A 159 -2.30 -12.54 -5.09
CA VAL A 159 -2.51 -12.93 -3.68
C VAL A 159 -1.44 -12.26 -2.82
N HIS A 160 -1.86 -11.56 -1.78
CA HIS A 160 -1.00 -10.78 -0.88
C HIS A 160 -1.25 -11.18 0.57
N TRP A 161 -0.19 -11.47 1.31
CA TRP A 161 -0.29 -11.90 2.70
C TRP A 161 -0.16 -10.73 3.67
N ILE A 162 -1.01 -10.70 4.68
CA ILE A 162 -0.98 -9.75 5.79
C ILE A 162 -0.76 -10.51 7.10
N ASP A 163 0.15 -10.01 7.93
CA ASP A 163 0.51 -10.65 9.19
C ASP A 163 -0.47 -10.29 10.32
N THR A 164 -1.30 -11.26 10.68
CA THR A 164 -2.28 -11.13 11.76
C THR A 164 -1.62 -11.12 13.14
N ASP A 165 -0.52 -11.85 13.35
CA ASP A 165 0.18 -11.86 14.65
C ASP A 165 0.78 -10.49 14.94
N ALA A 166 1.30 -9.80 13.91
CA ALA A 166 1.76 -8.42 14.04
C ALA A 166 0.63 -7.45 14.45
N LEU A 167 -0.57 -7.62 13.89
CA LEU A 167 -1.75 -6.83 14.29
C LEU A 167 -2.20 -7.14 15.71
N ILE A 168 -2.18 -8.42 16.12
CA ILE A 168 -2.47 -8.83 17.49
C ILE A 168 -1.45 -8.23 18.47
N ALA A 169 -0.17 -8.15 18.08
CA ALA A 169 0.87 -7.52 18.88
C ALA A 169 0.69 -6.00 18.99
N GLU A 170 0.27 -5.32 17.92
CA GLU A 170 -0.03 -3.88 17.92
C GLU A 170 -1.17 -3.54 18.89
N VAL A 171 -2.26 -4.33 18.86
CA VAL A 171 -3.46 -4.09 19.67
C VAL A 171 -3.30 -4.65 21.10
N GLY A 172 -2.49 -5.71 21.25
CA GLY A 172 -2.42 -6.54 22.44
C GLY A 172 -3.43 -7.69 22.38
N ARG A 173 -2.97 -8.92 22.63
CA ARG A 173 -3.78 -10.14 22.47
C ARG A 173 -5.11 -10.12 23.22
N GLN A 174 -5.10 -9.67 24.47
CA GLN A 174 -6.32 -9.60 25.28
C GLN A 174 -7.33 -8.59 24.71
N ALA A 175 -6.86 -7.43 24.27
CA ALA A 175 -7.70 -6.39 23.67
C ALA A 175 -8.16 -6.75 22.26
N ALA A 176 -7.43 -7.60 21.54
CA ALA A 176 -7.81 -8.09 20.21
C ALA A 176 -8.86 -9.21 20.24
N ALA A 177 -8.90 -9.98 21.33
CA ALA A 177 -9.76 -11.15 21.45
C ALA A 177 -11.26 -10.77 21.42
N PRO A 178 -12.12 -11.60 20.79
CA PRO A 178 -13.55 -11.30 20.68
C PRO A 178 -14.34 -11.48 21.99
N GLY A 179 -13.78 -12.19 22.97
CA GLY A 179 -14.43 -12.43 24.26
C GLY A 179 -15.85 -13.01 24.12
N MET A 180 -16.81 -12.42 24.85
CA MET A 180 -18.21 -12.87 24.85
C MET A 180 -18.90 -12.66 23.49
N TYR A 181 -18.43 -11.72 22.68
CA TYR A 181 -19.04 -11.36 21.39
C TYR A 181 -18.91 -12.49 20.36
N TRP A 182 -17.89 -13.34 20.48
CA TRP A 182 -17.81 -14.57 19.71
C TRP A 182 -19.01 -15.48 19.97
N HIS A 183 -19.39 -15.65 21.24
CA HIS A 183 -20.49 -16.52 21.63
C HIS A 183 -21.85 -15.90 21.32
N ALA A 184 -21.95 -14.57 21.37
CA ALA A 184 -23.19 -13.83 21.12
C ALA A 184 -23.53 -13.74 19.62
N ALA A 185 -22.56 -13.37 18.78
CA ALA A 185 -22.80 -13.00 17.38
C ALA A 185 -21.77 -13.57 16.39
N ARG A 186 -20.89 -14.46 16.85
CA ARG A 186 -19.78 -15.00 16.03
C ARG A 186 -18.88 -13.90 15.45
N ALA A 187 -18.74 -12.82 16.21
CA ALA A 187 -17.79 -11.74 15.96
C ALA A 187 -16.37 -12.28 16.10
N PRO A 188 -15.53 -12.25 15.05
CA PRO A 188 -14.24 -12.95 15.06
C PRO A 188 -13.18 -12.29 15.94
N PHE A 189 -13.31 -11.00 16.22
CA PHE A 189 -12.34 -10.19 16.96
C PHE A 189 -13.02 -8.97 17.58
N SER A 190 -12.29 -8.23 18.42
CA SER A 190 -12.78 -6.98 19.02
C SER A 190 -12.88 -5.83 18.02
N ALA A 191 -13.61 -4.77 18.38
CA ALA A 191 -13.69 -3.55 17.56
C ALA A 191 -12.32 -2.84 17.41
N GLY A 192 -11.47 -2.88 18.45
CA GLY A 192 -10.11 -2.34 18.38
C GLY A 192 -9.22 -3.07 17.37
N PHE A 193 -9.36 -4.40 17.30
CA PHE A 193 -8.70 -5.19 16.27
C PHE A 193 -9.28 -4.95 14.88
N ALA A 194 -10.61 -4.80 14.77
CA ALA A 194 -11.27 -4.46 13.51
C ALA A 194 -10.74 -3.13 12.92
N ALA A 195 -10.51 -2.13 13.76
CA ALA A 195 -9.92 -0.86 13.36
C ALA A 195 -8.46 -1.02 12.87
N ALA A 196 -7.63 -1.77 13.60
CA ALA A 196 -6.25 -2.05 13.19
C ALA A 196 -6.17 -2.83 11.87
N LEU A 197 -7.04 -3.82 11.71
CA LEU A 197 -7.16 -4.59 10.47
C LEU A 197 -7.62 -3.71 9.31
N SER A 198 -8.60 -2.84 9.55
CA SER A 198 -9.12 -1.90 8.54
C SER A 198 -8.04 -0.95 8.04
N ARG A 199 -7.23 -0.36 8.93
CA ARG A 199 -6.06 0.44 8.55
C ARG A 199 -5.15 -0.30 7.58
N ARG A 200 -4.85 -1.57 7.89
CA ARG A 200 -3.96 -2.39 7.06
C ARG A 200 -4.55 -2.72 5.70
N VAL A 201 -5.85 -3.01 5.63
CA VAL A 201 -6.56 -3.24 4.36
C VAL A 201 -6.58 -1.97 3.51
N ILE A 202 -6.92 -0.81 4.09
CA ILE A 202 -6.92 0.46 3.36
C ILE A 202 -5.52 0.79 2.82
N ALA A 203 -4.48 0.61 3.63
CA ALA A 203 -3.10 0.81 3.22
C ALA A 203 -2.70 -0.12 2.06
N ALA A 204 -3.09 -1.39 2.14
CA ALA A 204 -2.89 -2.38 1.08
C ALA A 204 -3.58 -1.96 -0.23
N LEU A 205 -4.85 -1.55 -0.17
CA LEU A 205 -5.61 -1.09 -1.35
C LEU A 205 -5.02 0.18 -1.95
N LEU A 206 -4.59 1.15 -1.13
CA LEU A 206 -3.89 2.34 -1.60
C LEU A 206 -2.58 1.99 -2.32
N PHE A 207 -1.80 1.06 -1.76
CA PHE A 207 -0.57 0.58 -2.39
C PHE A 207 -0.85 -0.09 -3.74
N LEU A 208 -1.80 -1.03 -3.79
CA LEU A 208 -2.15 -1.82 -4.98
C LEU A 208 -2.76 -0.98 -6.10
N THR A 209 -3.51 0.07 -5.74
CA THR A 209 -4.04 1.05 -6.70
C THR A 209 -3.03 2.14 -7.06
N GLY A 210 -1.78 2.00 -6.61
CA GLY A 210 -0.67 2.84 -6.98
C GLY A 210 -0.70 4.24 -6.36
N ARG A 211 -1.41 4.45 -5.26
CA ARG A 211 -1.64 5.74 -4.57
C ARG A 211 -0.70 5.98 -3.38
N SER A 212 0.27 5.11 -3.15
CA SER A 212 1.26 5.30 -2.06
C SER A 212 2.13 6.55 -2.24
N THR A 213 2.65 7.04 -1.12
CA THR A 213 3.63 8.14 -1.08
C THR A 213 4.93 7.70 -1.72
N ARG A 214 5.49 8.57 -2.57
CA ARG A 214 6.80 8.36 -3.21
C ARG A 214 7.77 9.48 -2.92
N LEU A 215 7.28 10.65 -2.52
CA LEU A 215 8.07 11.80 -2.10
C LEU A 215 7.61 12.25 -0.71
N LEU A 216 8.54 12.33 0.22
CA LEU A 216 8.35 12.93 1.52
C LEU A 216 9.10 14.27 1.54
N VAL A 217 8.35 15.37 1.60
CA VAL A 217 8.87 16.71 1.76
C VAL A 217 8.83 17.08 3.24
N LEU A 218 9.96 17.55 3.75
CA LEU A 218 10.17 17.83 5.17
C LEU A 218 10.45 19.31 5.36
N ASP A 219 9.86 19.91 6.38
CA ASP A 219 10.41 21.12 6.98
C ASP A 219 11.64 20.80 7.84
N LEU A 220 12.39 21.83 8.27
CA LEU A 220 13.58 21.70 9.10
C LEU A 220 13.31 22.06 10.56
N ASP A 221 13.12 23.35 10.85
CA ASP A 221 12.91 23.87 12.20
C ASP A 221 11.68 23.24 12.86
N ASN A 222 11.84 22.84 14.13
CA ASN A 222 10.84 22.10 14.93
C ASN A 222 10.27 20.81 14.28
N THR A 223 10.80 20.38 13.13
CA THR A 223 10.37 19.23 12.36
C THR A 223 11.43 18.13 12.36
N LEU A 224 12.63 18.40 11.83
CA LEU A 224 13.77 17.46 11.86
C LEU A 224 14.68 17.67 13.07
N TRP A 225 14.67 18.86 13.66
CA TRP A 225 15.31 19.18 14.93
C TRP A 225 14.40 20.08 15.75
N GLY A 226 14.64 20.21 17.05
CA GLY A 226 13.93 21.16 17.88
C GLY A 226 14.65 22.50 17.99
N GLY A 227 13.94 23.62 17.84
CA GLY A 227 14.54 24.96 17.82
C GLY A 227 14.51 25.58 16.42
N VAL A 228 14.91 26.85 16.35
CA VAL A 228 14.92 27.67 15.14
C VAL A 228 16.37 28.02 14.81
N LEU A 229 16.92 27.49 13.72
CA LEU A 229 18.35 27.64 13.40
C LEU A 229 18.80 29.10 13.31
N GLY A 230 17.96 29.99 12.77
CA GLY A 230 18.28 31.41 12.65
C GLY A 230 18.37 32.16 13.99
N GLU A 231 17.72 31.66 15.04
CA GLU A 231 17.66 32.28 16.36
C GLU A 231 18.61 31.60 17.35
N ASP A 232 18.56 30.27 17.40
CA ASP A 232 19.29 29.45 18.37
C ASP A 232 20.74 29.16 17.91
N GLY A 233 21.01 29.28 16.61
CA GLY A 233 22.25 28.84 15.99
C GLY A 233 22.45 27.32 16.05
N MET A 234 23.51 26.83 15.40
CA MET A 234 23.75 25.38 15.27
C MET A 234 23.90 24.67 16.63
N GLY A 235 24.55 25.32 17.62
CA GLY A 235 24.76 24.74 18.95
C GLY A 235 23.53 24.75 19.86
N GLY A 236 22.49 25.52 19.52
CA GLY A 236 21.23 25.59 20.27
C GLY A 236 20.18 24.59 19.78
N LEU A 237 20.41 23.93 18.64
CA LEU A 237 19.49 22.94 18.10
C LEU A 237 19.39 21.70 19.00
N ARG A 238 18.15 21.28 19.27
CA ARG A 238 17.85 20.06 20.03
C ARG A 238 17.78 18.89 19.07
N LEU A 239 18.92 18.25 18.85
CA LEU A 239 19.06 17.07 18.00
C LEU A 239 20.13 16.15 18.58
N GLY A 240 19.77 14.89 18.83
CA GLY A 240 20.64 13.93 19.53
C GLY A 240 20.67 14.11 21.05
N GLY A 241 21.56 13.36 21.72
CA GLY A 241 21.72 13.43 23.18
C GLY A 241 20.44 13.12 23.98
N GLY A 242 20.13 13.99 24.95
CA GLY A 242 18.98 13.87 25.86
C GLY A 242 17.64 14.32 25.26
N TYR A 243 16.58 14.31 26.08
CA TYR A 243 15.26 14.76 25.65
C TYR A 243 15.21 16.28 25.46
N PRO A 244 14.58 16.81 24.37
CA PRO A 244 13.86 16.08 23.31
C PRO A 244 14.73 15.71 22.08
N GLY A 245 16.02 16.05 22.05
CA GLY A 245 16.88 15.83 20.88
C GLY A 245 17.00 14.36 20.45
N GLY A 246 17.03 13.43 21.40
CA GLY A 246 17.01 11.99 21.12
C GLY A 246 15.78 11.54 20.32
N ALA A 247 14.61 12.13 20.59
CA ALA A 247 13.37 11.82 19.88
C ALA A 247 13.36 12.37 18.46
N PHE A 248 13.93 13.56 18.21
CA PHE A 248 14.16 14.05 16.84
C PHE A 248 15.10 13.14 16.04
N ARG A 249 16.17 12.66 16.67
CA ARG A 249 17.10 11.70 16.04
C ARG A 249 16.40 10.38 15.71
N GLU A 250 15.55 9.89 16.59
CA GLU A 250 14.74 8.69 16.33
C GLU A 250 13.73 8.89 15.19
N PHE A 251 13.07 10.06 15.15
CA PHE A 251 12.18 10.45 14.05
C PHE A 251 12.92 10.50 12.71
N GLN A 252 14.12 11.08 12.65
CA GLN A 252 14.96 11.03 11.45
C GLN A 252 15.35 9.60 11.05
N SER A 253 15.70 8.75 12.03
CA SER A 253 16.03 7.33 11.77
C SER A 253 14.86 6.60 11.12
N ARG A 254 13.63 6.84 11.60
CA ARG A 254 12.41 6.30 10.98
C ARG A 254 12.22 6.79 9.55
N ILE A 255 12.42 8.09 9.29
CA ILE A 255 12.37 8.65 7.94
C ILE A 255 13.44 8.03 7.02
N LYS A 256 14.66 7.76 7.51
CA LYS A 256 15.68 7.05 6.72
C LYS A 256 15.24 5.64 6.36
N GLY A 257 14.61 4.91 7.28
CA GLY A 257 14.02 3.60 6.97
C GLY A 257 12.96 3.68 5.86
N LEU A 258 12.17 4.77 5.81
CA LEU A 258 11.25 5.04 4.71
C LEU A 258 12.00 5.30 3.39
N ALA A 259 13.14 5.98 3.46
CA ALA A 259 13.98 6.28 2.29
C ALA A 259 14.67 5.03 1.72
N ASP A 260 15.16 4.14 2.58
CA ASP A 260 15.83 2.89 2.20
C ASP A 260 14.92 1.95 1.41
N ARG A 261 13.61 2.02 1.66
CA ARG A 261 12.59 1.27 0.89
C ARG A 261 12.05 2.03 -0.33
N GLY A 262 12.63 3.17 -0.67
CA GLY A 262 12.37 3.90 -1.91
C GLY A 262 11.50 5.15 -1.81
N ILE A 263 11.23 5.69 -0.63
CA ILE A 263 10.62 7.03 -0.53
C ILE A 263 11.70 8.09 -0.77
N VAL A 264 11.46 8.96 -1.74
CA VAL A 264 12.36 10.05 -2.06
C VAL A 264 12.23 11.13 -0.99
N LEU A 265 13.35 11.67 -0.51
CA LEU A 265 13.35 12.77 0.47
C LEU A 265 13.59 14.10 -0.23
N ALA A 266 12.89 15.13 0.22
CA ALA A 266 13.11 16.51 -0.16
C ALA A 266 12.85 17.46 1.01
N VAL A 267 13.32 18.70 0.92
CA VAL A 267 13.12 19.72 1.95
C VAL A 267 12.39 20.94 1.38
N ALA A 268 11.41 21.45 2.11
CA ALA A 268 10.80 22.76 1.86
C ALA A 268 10.78 23.53 3.18
N SER A 269 11.63 24.54 3.32
CA SER A 269 11.84 25.21 4.61
C SER A 269 12.15 26.69 4.47
N LYS A 270 11.81 27.47 5.52
CA LYS A 270 12.01 28.92 5.58
C LYS A 270 13.25 29.25 6.41
N ASN A 271 14.41 29.10 5.79
CA ASN A 271 15.72 29.40 6.39
C ASN A 271 16.64 30.08 5.38
N ASP A 272 17.76 30.60 5.89
CA ASP A 272 18.93 30.86 5.04
C ASP A 272 19.46 29.53 4.47
N THR A 273 19.65 29.49 3.15
CA THR A 273 19.96 28.26 2.42
C THR A 273 21.30 27.67 2.85
N ASP A 274 22.34 28.51 2.99
CA ASP A 274 23.69 28.04 3.27
C ASP A 274 23.81 27.61 4.73
N LEU A 275 23.21 28.35 5.66
CA LEU A 275 23.18 27.97 7.08
C LEU A 275 22.44 26.65 7.30
N ALA A 276 21.28 26.47 6.67
CA ALA A 276 20.49 25.25 6.81
C ALA A 276 21.21 24.03 6.25
N LEU A 277 21.78 24.13 5.04
CA LEU A 277 22.56 23.05 4.44
C LEU A 277 23.83 22.74 5.25
N GLY A 278 24.50 23.77 5.77
CA GLY A 278 25.63 23.61 6.69
C GLY A 278 25.24 22.88 7.97
N ALA A 279 24.12 23.26 8.61
CA ALA A 279 23.60 22.54 9.79
C ALA A 279 23.28 21.07 9.49
N MET A 280 22.65 20.80 8.33
CA MET A 280 22.38 19.42 7.90
C MET A 280 23.68 18.62 7.63
N ALA A 281 24.72 19.26 7.11
CA ALA A 281 26.00 18.62 6.78
C ALA A 281 26.86 18.38 8.03
N ASP A 282 26.94 19.36 8.92
CA ASP A 282 27.97 19.44 9.95
C ASP A 282 27.47 19.02 11.34
N HIS A 283 26.16 19.08 11.60
CA HIS A 283 25.63 18.68 12.91
C HIS A 283 25.88 17.18 13.14
N PRO A 284 26.54 16.77 14.25
CA PRO A 284 26.99 15.39 14.44
C PRO A 284 25.83 14.39 14.52
N ASP A 285 24.73 14.78 15.17
CA ASP A 285 23.55 13.92 15.35
C ASP A 285 22.53 13.97 14.20
N MET A 286 22.77 14.76 13.16
CA MET A 286 21.91 14.79 11.98
C MET A 286 22.08 13.49 11.18
N LEU A 287 20.99 12.78 10.92
CA LEU A 287 21.03 11.52 10.17
C LEU A 287 20.71 11.73 8.69
N ILE A 288 19.77 12.63 8.39
CA ILE A 288 19.40 12.99 7.02
C ILE A 288 20.38 14.06 6.54
N ARG A 289 21.22 13.72 5.57
CA ARG A 289 22.24 14.60 5.00
C ARG A 289 21.75 15.26 3.71
N PRO A 290 22.35 16.37 3.26
CA PRO A 290 22.00 16.98 1.97
C PRO A 290 22.03 15.98 0.80
N ASP A 291 22.99 15.04 0.80
CA ASP A 291 23.12 13.99 -0.22
C ASP A 291 22.00 12.95 -0.19
N ASP A 292 21.22 12.86 0.89
CA ASP A 292 20.03 12.02 0.95
C ASP A 292 18.86 12.63 0.14
N LEU A 293 18.89 13.96 -0.08
CA LEU A 293 17.79 14.71 -0.71
C LEU A 293 17.84 14.66 -2.25
N ALA A 294 16.69 14.47 -2.88
CA ALA A 294 16.56 14.61 -4.33
C ALA A 294 16.40 16.06 -4.77
N ALA A 295 15.74 16.88 -3.96
CA ALA A 295 15.54 18.30 -4.19
C ALA A 295 15.36 19.02 -2.86
N HIS A 296 15.61 20.32 -2.85
CA HIS A 296 15.27 21.19 -1.74
C HIS A 296 14.79 22.55 -2.26
N ARG A 297 13.96 23.21 -1.46
CA ARG A 297 13.53 24.61 -1.59
C ARG A 297 13.65 25.25 -0.20
N ILE A 298 14.87 25.66 0.11
CA ILE A 298 15.20 26.35 1.37
C ILE A 298 15.38 27.82 1.02
N GLY A 299 14.55 28.67 1.62
CA GLY A 299 14.56 30.11 1.39
C GLY A 299 13.25 30.75 1.82
N TRP A 300 13.07 32.02 1.46
CA TRP A 300 11.93 32.82 1.94
C TRP A 300 10.69 32.77 1.03
N SER A 301 10.73 31.97 -0.04
CA SER A 301 9.56 31.71 -0.90
C SER A 301 8.50 30.87 -0.17
N GLU A 302 7.26 30.94 -0.64
CA GLU A 302 6.19 30.12 -0.08
C GLU A 302 6.44 28.61 -0.32
N LYS A 303 6.28 27.80 0.74
CA LYS A 303 6.59 26.36 0.71
C LYS A 303 5.74 25.62 -0.32
N ALA A 304 4.48 26.02 -0.49
CA ALA A 304 3.57 25.42 -1.46
C ALA A 304 4.05 25.55 -2.91
N ASP A 305 4.56 26.72 -3.30
CA ASP A 305 5.12 26.93 -4.64
C ASP A 305 6.45 26.18 -4.82
N GLY A 306 7.26 26.14 -3.76
CA GLY A 306 8.48 25.32 -3.73
C GLY A 306 8.18 23.82 -3.93
N ILE A 307 7.18 23.28 -3.25
CA ILE A 307 6.75 21.89 -3.40
C ILE A 307 6.23 21.64 -4.82
N ALA A 308 5.42 22.54 -5.38
CA ALA A 308 4.95 22.43 -6.76
C ALA A 308 6.11 22.34 -7.76
N ALA A 309 7.10 23.23 -7.63
CA ALA A 309 8.28 23.23 -8.47
C ALA A 309 9.11 21.95 -8.31
N MET A 310 9.24 21.40 -7.09
CA MET A 310 9.93 20.12 -6.86
C MET A 310 9.19 18.94 -7.49
N LEU A 311 7.86 18.94 -7.44
CA LEU A 311 7.05 17.90 -8.09
C LEU A 311 7.23 17.90 -9.62
N GLU A 312 7.32 19.07 -10.24
CA GLU A 312 7.62 19.23 -11.65
C GLU A 312 9.06 18.80 -11.99
N GLU A 313 10.04 19.22 -11.19
CA GLU A 313 11.46 18.84 -11.31
C GLU A 313 11.61 17.31 -11.30
N LEU A 314 10.93 16.64 -10.37
CA LEU A 314 10.98 15.20 -10.18
C LEU A 314 10.00 14.44 -11.09
N SER A 315 9.09 15.13 -11.78
CA SER A 315 7.98 14.54 -12.56
C SER A 315 7.10 13.60 -11.74
N LEU A 316 6.76 14.03 -10.52
CA LEU A 316 5.86 13.35 -9.60
C LEU A 316 4.52 14.08 -9.51
N GLY A 317 3.43 13.32 -9.50
CA GLY A 317 2.11 13.88 -9.25
C GLY A 317 1.92 14.22 -7.77
N GLN A 318 1.15 15.27 -7.48
CA GLN A 318 0.81 15.72 -6.13
C GLN A 318 0.28 14.59 -5.23
N ALA A 319 -0.52 13.66 -5.78
CA ALA A 319 -1.06 12.50 -5.07
C ALA A 319 0.00 11.53 -4.49
N HIS A 320 1.27 11.65 -4.88
CA HIS A 320 2.38 10.85 -4.36
C HIS A 320 3.29 11.63 -3.39
N CYS A 321 2.90 12.85 -3.04
CA CYS A 321 3.63 13.73 -2.16
C CYS A 321 3.02 13.71 -0.76
N MET A 322 3.87 13.61 0.25
CA MET A 322 3.53 13.89 1.64
C MET A 322 4.39 15.04 2.14
N PHE A 323 3.78 16.00 2.84
CA PHE A 323 4.47 17.14 3.43
C PHE A 323 4.32 17.13 4.95
N LEU A 324 5.43 17.17 5.68
CA LEU A 324 5.49 17.24 7.14
C LEU A 324 6.07 18.58 7.59
N ASP A 325 5.32 19.29 8.41
CA ASP A 325 5.65 20.63 8.91
C ASP A 325 4.94 20.85 10.26
N ASP A 326 5.65 21.37 11.26
CA ASP A 326 5.09 21.65 12.57
C ASP A 326 4.12 22.83 12.54
N ASN A 327 4.29 23.77 11.62
CA ASN A 327 3.50 24.98 11.51
C ASN A 327 2.13 24.74 10.83
N PRO A 328 1.01 24.89 11.57
CA PRO A 328 -0.33 24.66 11.02
C PRO A 328 -0.70 25.61 9.88
N LEU A 329 -0.14 26.83 9.85
CA LEU A 329 -0.41 27.80 8.78
C LEU A 329 0.22 27.36 7.46
N GLU A 330 1.47 26.88 7.50
CA GLU A 330 2.15 26.36 6.30
C GLU A 330 1.45 25.07 5.81
N ARG A 331 1.02 24.18 6.71
CA ARG A 331 0.18 23.03 6.36
C ARG A 331 -1.12 23.45 5.66
N ALA A 332 -1.82 24.45 6.17
CA ALA A 332 -3.07 24.94 5.58
C ALA A 332 -2.87 25.51 4.17
N LYS A 333 -1.82 26.30 3.96
CA LYS A 333 -1.45 26.84 2.63
C LYS A 333 -1.16 25.73 1.63
N VAL A 334 -0.40 24.70 2.04
CA VAL A 334 -0.10 23.55 1.17
C VAL A 334 -1.37 22.76 0.84
N ARG A 335 -2.27 22.51 1.81
CA ARG A 335 -3.57 21.85 1.55
C ARG A 335 -4.41 22.62 0.55
N GLN A 336 -4.43 23.95 0.63
CA GLN A 336 -5.20 24.80 -0.28
C GLN A 336 -4.62 24.80 -1.70
N ARG A 337 -3.29 24.91 -1.82
CA ARG A 337 -2.61 25.04 -3.12
C ARG A 337 -2.38 23.71 -3.82
N LEU A 338 -2.15 22.64 -3.06
CA LEU A 338 -1.84 21.29 -3.53
C LEU A 338 -2.82 20.27 -2.91
N PRO A 339 -4.11 20.28 -3.29
CA PRO A 339 -5.17 19.53 -2.62
C PRO A 339 -5.03 18.01 -2.70
N GLN A 340 -4.17 17.48 -3.59
CA GLN A 340 -3.89 16.04 -3.67
C GLN A 340 -2.68 15.62 -2.82
N CYS A 341 -1.88 16.57 -2.32
CA CYS A 341 -0.75 16.28 -1.43
C CYS A 341 -1.27 15.80 -0.07
N GLN A 342 -0.64 14.77 0.48
CA GLN A 342 -0.90 14.34 1.86
C GLN A 342 -0.23 15.34 2.80
N VAL A 343 -1.01 15.95 3.70
CA VAL A 343 -0.49 16.93 4.67
C VAL A 343 -1.07 16.55 6.05
N PRO A 344 -0.55 15.49 6.69
CA PRO A 344 -1.04 15.07 7.99
C PRO A 344 -0.77 16.16 9.03
N ASP A 345 -1.61 16.22 10.08
CA ASP A 345 -1.28 17.04 11.23
C ASP A 345 -0.10 16.40 11.98
N LEU A 346 1.01 17.13 12.04
CA LEU A 346 2.20 16.67 12.73
C LEU A 346 1.98 16.80 14.24
N PRO A 347 2.11 15.72 15.03
CA PRO A 347 1.98 15.82 16.48
C PRO A 347 2.97 16.83 17.08
N GLU A 348 2.48 17.62 18.04
CA GLU A 348 3.30 18.62 18.75
C GLU A 348 4.45 17.94 19.51
N ARG A 349 4.14 16.82 20.18
CA ARG A 349 5.12 15.96 20.85
C ARG A 349 5.85 15.12 19.81
N VAL A 350 7.18 15.22 19.80
CA VAL A 350 8.04 14.56 18.81
C VAL A 350 7.97 13.03 18.93
N GLU A 351 7.81 12.50 20.13
CA GLU A 351 7.65 11.07 20.42
C GLU A 351 6.41 10.44 19.75
N ASP A 352 5.35 11.22 19.54
CA ASP A 352 4.11 10.74 18.92
C ASP A 352 4.21 10.70 17.38
N ARG A 353 5.20 11.39 16.79
CA ARG A 353 5.39 11.48 15.34
C ARG A 353 5.77 10.13 14.72
N ILE A 354 6.48 9.27 15.46
CA ILE A 354 6.86 7.93 14.99
C ILE A 354 5.61 7.06 14.82
N ALA A 355 4.73 7.04 15.83
CA ALA A 355 3.48 6.29 15.76
C ALA A 355 2.58 6.80 14.63
N MET A 356 2.60 8.12 14.36
CA MET A 356 1.92 8.70 13.20
C MET A 356 2.46 8.15 11.88
N LEU A 357 3.79 8.12 11.67
CA LEU A 357 4.38 7.55 10.45
C LEU A 357 4.08 6.07 10.30
N ASP A 358 4.29 5.28 11.37
CA ASP A 358 4.16 3.82 11.36
C ASP A 358 2.71 3.39 11.05
N ARG A 359 1.71 4.22 11.40
CA ARG A 359 0.28 3.95 11.17
C ARG A 359 -0.29 4.65 9.93
N HIS A 360 0.49 5.47 9.21
CA HIS A 360 -0.04 6.22 8.08
C HIS A 360 -0.22 5.30 6.86
N PRO A 361 -1.45 5.11 6.33
CA PRO A 361 -1.72 4.09 5.31
C PRO A 361 -1.05 4.38 3.96
N TYR A 362 -0.84 5.67 3.62
CA TYR A 362 -0.06 6.07 2.44
C TYR A 362 1.45 5.78 2.53
N LEU A 363 1.93 5.39 3.71
CA LEU A 363 3.30 4.96 3.98
C LEU A 363 3.38 3.44 4.21
N ASP A 364 2.38 2.63 3.89
CA ASP A 364 2.56 1.17 3.95
C ASP A 364 3.06 0.61 2.61
N CYS A 365 3.55 -0.63 2.62
CA CYS A 365 4.12 -1.31 1.47
C CYS A 365 3.87 -2.83 1.55
N LEU A 366 3.22 -3.39 0.53
CA LEU A 366 2.97 -4.84 0.43
C LEU A 366 4.12 -5.61 -0.22
N SER A 367 4.93 -4.94 -1.04
CA SER A 367 6.04 -5.57 -1.74
C SER A 367 7.10 -4.55 -2.12
N LEU A 368 8.37 -4.95 -1.95
CA LEU A 368 9.53 -4.16 -2.37
C LEU A 368 10.15 -4.79 -3.60
N THR A 369 10.32 -4.00 -4.65
CA THR A 369 11.09 -4.40 -5.83
C THR A 369 12.48 -3.75 -5.81
N GLY A 370 13.46 -4.31 -6.53
CA GLY A 370 14.79 -3.71 -6.62
C GLY A 370 14.76 -2.26 -7.14
N SER A 371 13.84 -1.96 -8.06
CA SER A 371 13.56 -0.60 -8.58
C SER A 371 12.97 0.34 -7.53
N ASP A 372 12.39 -0.18 -6.44
CA ASP A 372 11.89 0.66 -5.35
C ASP A 372 13.07 1.04 -4.45
N VAL A 373 13.94 0.10 -4.09
CA VAL A 373 15.16 0.34 -3.29
C VAL A 373 16.08 1.38 -3.94
N THR A 374 16.26 1.32 -5.26
CA THR A 374 17.13 2.27 -5.97
C THR A 374 16.45 3.60 -6.31
N ARG A 375 15.16 3.78 -5.97
CA ARG A 375 14.37 4.94 -6.41
C ARG A 375 14.99 6.27 -5.96
N GLY A 376 15.41 6.39 -4.70
CA GLY A 376 16.02 7.62 -4.20
C GLY A 376 17.23 8.06 -5.03
N ALA A 377 18.15 7.13 -5.32
CA ALA A 377 19.33 7.40 -6.14
C ALA A 377 18.97 7.79 -7.58
N GLN A 378 17.97 7.13 -8.17
CA GLN A 378 17.50 7.45 -9.52
C GLN A 378 16.91 8.86 -9.62
N TYR A 379 16.14 9.30 -8.62
CA TYR A 379 15.60 10.65 -8.58
C TYR A 379 16.68 11.70 -8.35
N ARG A 380 17.70 11.42 -7.53
CA ARG A 380 18.88 12.30 -7.38
C ARG A 380 19.64 12.46 -8.69
N ALA A 381 19.97 11.37 -9.36
CA ALA A 381 20.64 11.39 -10.66
C ALA A 381 19.83 12.17 -11.70
N ARG A 382 18.51 11.99 -11.71
CA ARG A 382 17.60 12.76 -12.58
C ARG A 382 17.65 14.27 -12.29
N ALA A 383 17.55 14.66 -11.01
CA ALA A 383 17.57 16.07 -10.64
C ALA A 383 18.89 16.74 -11.06
N GLN A 384 20.02 16.05 -10.86
CA GLN A 384 21.33 16.50 -11.33
C GLN A 384 21.37 16.65 -12.86
N LEU A 385 20.87 15.65 -13.60
CA LEU A 385 20.82 15.68 -15.06
C LEU A 385 19.94 16.81 -15.58
N ARG A 386 18.77 17.06 -14.98
CA ARG A 386 17.90 18.18 -15.36
C ARG A 386 18.54 19.54 -15.13
N ARG A 387 19.29 19.71 -14.04
CA ARG A 387 20.05 20.95 -13.80
C ARG A 387 21.15 21.13 -14.83
N ALA A 388 21.84 20.05 -15.20
CA ALA A 388 22.83 20.08 -16.27
C ALA A 388 22.21 20.39 -17.63
N GLU A 389 21.04 19.80 -17.94
CA GLU A 389 20.27 20.06 -19.16
C GLU A 389 19.82 21.52 -19.25
N ALA A 390 19.27 22.08 -18.17
CA ALA A 390 18.86 23.48 -18.10
C ALA A 390 20.03 24.46 -18.23
N ALA A 391 21.25 24.03 -17.88
CA ALA A 391 22.48 24.81 -18.03
C ALA A 391 23.18 24.57 -19.38
N ALA A 392 22.71 23.64 -20.21
CA ALA A 392 23.34 23.31 -21.49
C ALA A 392 22.97 24.33 -22.57
N GLU A 393 23.98 24.87 -23.27
CA GLU A 393 23.77 25.77 -24.41
C GLU A 393 23.26 25.01 -25.66
N ASP A 394 23.63 23.74 -25.83
CA ASP A 394 23.17 22.85 -26.92
C ASP A 394 22.59 21.55 -26.37
N LEU A 395 21.26 21.46 -26.34
CA LEU A 395 20.50 20.28 -25.91
C LEU A 395 20.85 19.03 -26.73
N GLN A 396 21.09 19.16 -28.03
CA GLN A 396 21.39 18.01 -28.90
C GLN A 396 22.77 17.45 -28.62
N ALA A 397 23.75 18.30 -28.29
CA ALA A 397 25.07 17.84 -27.84
C ALA A 397 24.99 17.12 -26.49
N PHE A 398 24.18 17.62 -25.56
CA PHE A 398 23.94 16.97 -24.27
C PHE A 398 23.33 15.57 -24.44
N LEU A 399 22.25 15.44 -25.24
CA LEU A 399 21.60 14.16 -25.50
C LEU A 399 22.54 13.13 -26.16
N ARG A 400 23.39 13.55 -27.11
CA ARG A 400 24.43 12.69 -27.70
C ARG A 400 25.44 12.22 -26.66
N GLY A 401 25.79 13.05 -25.69
CA GLY A 401 26.74 12.74 -24.61
C GLY A 401 26.25 11.67 -23.63
N LEU A 402 24.94 11.42 -23.56
CA LEU A 402 24.36 10.39 -22.68
C LEU A 402 24.62 8.96 -23.17
N ASP A 403 24.91 8.75 -24.48
CA ASP A 403 25.07 7.44 -25.14
C ASP A 403 23.92 6.47 -24.80
N ILE A 404 22.68 6.91 -25.02
CA ILE A 404 21.48 6.14 -24.68
C ILE A 404 21.36 4.92 -25.60
N ARG A 405 21.26 3.75 -24.99
CA ARG A 405 21.08 2.46 -25.67
C ARG A 405 19.73 1.86 -25.31
N ILE A 406 19.04 1.37 -26.33
CA ILE A 406 17.68 0.84 -26.21
C ILE A 406 17.66 -0.61 -26.68
N THR A 407 17.06 -1.47 -25.87
CA THR A 407 16.84 -2.89 -26.17
C THR A 407 15.33 -3.15 -26.18
N PHE A 408 14.83 -3.77 -27.25
CA PHE A 408 13.45 -4.26 -27.30
C PHE A 408 13.43 -5.75 -27.01
N GLU A 409 12.83 -6.15 -25.89
CA GLU A 409 12.79 -7.53 -25.43
C GLU A 409 11.39 -8.13 -25.60
N PRO A 410 11.25 -9.32 -26.22
CA PRO A 410 9.99 -10.05 -26.23
C PRO A 410 9.50 -10.37 -24.80
N TYR A 411 8.19 -10.32 -24.60
CA TYR A 411 7.55 -10.74 -23.37
C TYR A 411 7.80 -12.24 -23.09
N GLY A 412 8.33 -12.53 -21.89
CA GLY A 412 8.67 -13.89 -21.49
C GLY A 412 8.80 -14.03 -19.97
N PRO A 413 9.15 -15.22 -19.47
CA PRO A 413 9.23 -15.49 -18.03
C PRO A 413 10.20 -14.56 -17.27
N SER A 414 11.27 -14.11 -17.92
CA SER A 414 12.32 -13.28 -17.30
C SER A 414 11.91 -11.82 -17.06
N ASN A 415 10.96 -11.28 -17.83
CA ASN A 415 10.56 -9.88 -17.78
C ASN A 415 9.06 -9.66 -17.49
N ARG A 416 8.28 -10.75 -17.38
CA ARG A 416 6.83 -10.74 -17.10
C ARG A 416 6.45 -9.83 -15.94
N GLN A 417 6.98 -10.09 -14.75
CA GLN A 417 6.62 -9.36 -13.54
C GLN A 417 6.88 -7.86 -13.67
N ARG A 418 7.95 -7.49 -14.37
CA ARG A 418 8.32 -6.08 -14.58
C ARG A 418 7.40 -5.39 -15.57
N ILE A 419 7.03 -6.06 -16.66
CA ILE A 419 6.08 -5.54 -17.65
C ILE A 419 4.70 -5.33 -17.01
N GLU A 420 4.21 -6.31 -16.26
CA GLU A 420 2.95 -6.20 -15.49
C GLU A 420 3.01 -5.04 -14.49
N GLN A 421 4.12 -4.89 -13.78
CA GLN A 421 4.32 -3.78 -12.85
C GLN A 421 4.24 -2.40 -13.56
N LEU A 422 4.85 -2.26 -14.74
CA LEU A 422 4.79 -1.02 -15.52
C LEU A 422 3.37 -0.73 -16.02
N ILE A 423 2.65 -1.75 -16.47
CA ILE A 423 1.24 -1.63 -16.90
C ILE A 423 0.37 -1.12 -15.77
N VAL A 424 0.59 -1.54 -14.52
CA VAL A 424 -0.17 -1.06 -13.37
C VAL A 424 0.27 0.33 -12.91
N LYS A 425 1.57 0.60 -12.86
CA LYS A 425 2.12 1.82 -12.21
C LYS A 425 2.20 3.04 -13.14
N THR A 426 2.14 2.88 -14.47
CA THR A 426 2.37 3.98 -15.42
C THR A 426 1.08 4.67 -15.84
N ASN A 427 0.96 5.96 -15.50
CA ASN A 427 -0.26 6.76 -15.71
C ASN A 427 -0.03 8.04 -16.54
N GLN A 428 1.15 8.66 -16.44
CA GLN A 428 1.41 9.96 -17.07
C GLN A 428 1.76 9.84 -18.56
N PHE A 429 2.60 8.87 -18.91
CA PHE A 429 2.93 8.59 -20.30
C PHE A 429 2.37 7.21 -20.67
N ASN A 430 1.05 7.13 -20.77
CA ASN A 430 0.30 5.92 -21.13
C ASN A 430 -0.83 6.30 -22.08
N ALA A 431 -0.75 5.86 -23.34
CA ALA A 431 -1.64 6.31 -24.41
C ALA A 431 -3.10 5.91 -24.19
N THR A 432 -3.37 4.69 -23.72
CA THR A 432 -4.73 4.14 -23.61
C THR A 432 -5.16 3.87 -22.16
N THR A 433 -4.23 3.81 -21.21
CA THR A 433 -4.47 3.46 -19.80
C THR A 433 -5.09 2.08 -19.55
N ARG A 434 -5.09 1.20 -20.56
CA ARG A 434 -5.53 -0.19 -20.44
C ARG A 434 -4.68 -0.95 -19.42
N ARG A 435 -5.33 -1.66 -18.50
CA ARG A 435 -4.69 -2.45 -17.43
C ARG A 435 -4.79 -3.93 -17.74
N HIS A 436 -3.96 -4.37 -18.66
CA HIS A 436 -3.86 -5.79 -18.99
C HIS A 436 -3.29 -6.57 -17.81
N ASP A 437 -4.01 -7.59 -17.36
CA ASP A 437 -3.53 -8.55 -16.38
C ASP A 437 -2.71 -9.67 -17.06
N ALA A 438 -2.12 -10.55 -16.25
CA ALA A 438 -1.27 -11.64 -16.75
C ALA A 438 -2.01 -12.56 -17.74
N ALA A 439 -3.29 -12.83 -17.48
CA ALA A 439 -4.14 -13.67 -18.34
C ALA A 439 -4.39 -13.00 -19.69
N THR A 440 -4.70 -11.71 -19.69
CA THR A 440 -4.93 -10.91 -20.90
C THR A 440 -3.65 -10.81 -21.74
N LEU A 441 -2.49 -10.57 -21.11
CA LEU A 441 -1.20 -10.54 -21.82
C LEU A 441 -0.87 -11.91 -22.45
N ALA A 442 -1.11 -13.00 -21.73
CA ALA A 442 -0.92 -14.35 -22.28
C ALA A 442 -1.86 -14.62 -23.46
N HIS A 443 -3.11 -14.16 -23.37
CA HIS A 443 -4.08 -14.28 -24.46
C HIS A 443 -3.68 -13.46 -25.70
N ILE A 444 -3.25 -12.21 -25.50
CA ILE A 444 -2.74 -11.35 -26.59
C ILE A 444 -1.57 -12.03 -27.30
N ALA A 445 -0.61 -12.57 -26.54
CA ALA A 445 0.53 -13.27 -27.11
C ALA A 445 0.10 -14.54 -27.88
N ALA A 446 -0.85 -15.31 -27.35
CA ALA A 446 -1.37 -16.52 -28.01
C ALA A 446 -2.10 -16.22 -29.32
N GLN A 447 -2.68 -15.03 -29.48
CA GLN A 447 -3.30 -14.56 -30.73
C GLN A 447 -2.29 -14.02 -31.74
N GLY A 448 -0.98 -14.05 -31.44
CA GLY A 448 0.07 -13.52 -32.30
C GLY A 448 0.33 -12.01 -32.12
N GLY A 449 -0.22 -11.40 -31.07
CA GLY A 449 0.15 -10.05 -30.67
C GLY A 449 1.61 -9.97 -30.21
N LEU A 450 2.25 -8.82 -30.45
CA LEU A 450 3.63 -8.56 -30.02
C LEU A 450 3.62 -7.73 -28.74
N ILE A 451 4.25 -8.27 -27.70
CA ILE A 451 4.44 -7.57 -26.42
C ILE A 451 5.94 -7.40 -26.22
N LEU A 452 6.40 -6.16 -26.14
CA LEU A 452 7.80 -5.80 -26.00
C LEU A 452 8.03 -5.00 -24.72
N GLY A 453 8.99 -5.45 -23.91
CA GLY A 453 9.63 -4.64 -22.88
C GLY A 453 10.66 -3.72 -23.52
N VAL A 454 10.65 -2.44 -23.14
CA VAL A 454 11.60 -1.43 -23.61
C VAL A 454 12.66 -1.22 -22.54
N GLY A 455 13.79 -1.88 -22.72
CA GLY A 455 15.00 -1.73 -21.91
C GLY A 455 15.80 -0.50 -22.32
N VAL A 456 16.24 0.28 -21.34
CA VAL A 456 17.05 1.48 -21.58
C VAL A 456 18.25 1.48 -20.63
N GLU A 457 19.42 1.83 -21.15
CA GLU A 457 20.62 2.16 -20.40
C GLU A 457 21.27 3.44 -20.97
N ASP A 458 22.01 4.17 -20.14
CA ASP A 458 22.82 5.31 -20.55
C ASP A 458 24.10 5.38 -19.69
N ARG A 459 24.96 6.38 -19.92
CA ARG A 459 26.22 6.56 -19.19
C ARG A 459 26.09 6.61 -17.66
N HIS A 460 24.94 7.06 -17.15
CA HIS A 460 24.66 7.28 -15.73
C HIS A 460 23.59 6.33 -15.17
N THR A 461 22.85 5.65 -16.04
CA THR A 461 21.69 4.84 -15.69
C THR A 461 21.92 3.40 -16.15
N PRO A 462 22.00 2.43 -15.23
CA PRO A 462 22.14 1.02 -15.62
C PRO A 462 20.88 0.53 -16.35
N TYR A 463 21.05 -0.58 -17.08
CA TYR A 463 19.96 -1.22 -17.81
C TYR A 463 18.73 -1.51 -16.95
N GLU A 464 17.58 -1.01 -17.39
CA GLU A 464 16.28 -1.29 -16.77
C GLU A 464 15.18 -1.31 -17.84
N ILE A 465 14.20 -2.22 -17.70
CA ILE A 465 12.96 -2.16 -18.50
C ILE A 465 12.12 -1.01 -17.96
N MET A 466 11.98 0.04 -18.78
CA MET A 466 11.32 1.30 -18.44
C MET A 466 10.08 1.59 -19.30
N GLY A 467 9.80 0.82 -20.35
CA GLY A 467 8.61 0.99 -21.17
C GLY A 467 7.98 -0.33 -21.60
N VAL A 468 6.76 -0.26 -22.11
CA VAL A 468 6.01 -1.39 -22.68
C VAL A 468 5.38 -0.93 -24.00
N LEU A 469 5.51 -1.77 -25.03
CA LEU A 469 4.87 -1.60 -26.33
C LEU A 469 4.09 -2.87 -26.67
N ILE A 470 2.79 -2.73 -26.91
CA ILE A 470 1.89 -3.83 -27.30
C ILE A 470 1.30 -3.53 -28.66
N LEU A 471 1.51 -4.45 -29.60
CA LEU A 471 0.98 -4.39 -30.96
C LEU A 471 0.05 -5.57 -31.21
N ARG A 472 -1.08 -5.34 -31.86
CA ARG A 472 -2.07 -6.36 -32.22
C ARG A 472 -2.57 -6.16 -33.64
N ALA A 473 -3.03 -7.21 -34.30
CA ALA A 473 -3.75 -7.03 -35.56
C ALA A 473 -5.09 -6.33 -35.29
N ALA A 474 -5.50 -5.42 -36.18
CA ALA A 474 -6.73 -4.64 -36.00
C ALA A 474 -7.98 -5.51 -35.90
N ARG A 475 -8.03 -6.64 -36.62
CA ARG A 475 -9.12 -7.62 -36.57
C ARG A 475 -9.34 -8.27 -35.18
N ASP A 476 -8.30 -8.30 -34.34
CA ASP A 476 -8.35 -8.91 -33.00
C ASP A 476 -8.74 -7.89 -31.91
N MET A 477 -8.85 -6.61 -32.30
CA MET A 477 -9.41 -5.53 -31.48
C MET A 477 -10.93 -5.51 -31.71
N GLY A 478 -11.71 -5.68 -30.65
CA GLY A 478 -13.18 -5.74 -30.73
C GLY A 478 -13.85 -4.48 -31.33
N VAL A 479 -15.19 -4.50 -31.39
CA VAL A 479 -16.04 -3.46 -32.00
C VAL A 479 -15.68 -2.05 -31.49
N GLY A 480 -15.17 -1.17 -32.37
CA GLY A 480 -14.85 0.22 -32.00
C GLY A 480 -13.81 0.95 -32.84
N LEU A 481 -13.08 0.26 -33.72
CA LEU A 481 -12.20 0.89 -34.71
C LEU A 481 -12.92 0.92 -36.06
N ASP A 482 -13.26 2.12 -36.54
CA ASP A 482 -13.77 2.29 -37.89
C ASP A 482 -12.59 2.19 -38.88
N LEU A 483 -12.43 0.99 -39.45
CA LEU A 483 -11.36 0.70 -40.42
C LEU A 483 -11.70 1.21 -41.83
N SER A 484 -12.85 1.83 -42.04
CA SER A 484 -13.27 2.34 -43.36
C SER A 484 -12.45 3.54 -43.85
N ALA A 485 -11.74 4.23 -42.95
CA ALA A 485 -10.91 5.39 -43.25
C ALA A 485 -9.41 5.07 -43.46
N VAL A 486 -9.02 3.79 -43.43
CA VAL A 486 -7.63 3.35 -43.62
C VAL A 486 -7.36 3.10 -45.12
N SER A 487 -6.32 3.73 -45.66
CA SER A 487 -5.86 3.49 -47.03
C SER A 487 -5.14 2.14 -47.13
N GLY A 488 -5.87 1.07 -47.45
CA GLY A 488 -5.31 -0.28 -47.64
C GLY A 488 -6.31 -1.39 -47.29
N PRO A 489 -6.00 -2.67 -47.56
CA PRO A 489 -6.87 -3.76 -47.12
C PRO A 489 -6.92 -3.80 -45.59
N ALA A 490 -8.12 -3.56 -45.02
CA ALA A 490 -8.37 -3.54 -43.58
C ALA A 490 -7.88 -4.80 -42.85
N ASP A 491 -7.76 -5.91 -43.56
CA ASP A 491 -7.27 -7.21 -43.06
C ASP A 491 -5.77 -7.23 -42.68
N GLY A 492 -5.01 -6.21 -43.09
CA GLY A 492 -3.56 -6.10 -42.84
C GLY A 492 -3.13 -5.02 -41.85
N ALA A 493 -4.05 -4.27 -41.23
CA ALA A 493 -3.70 -3.19 -40.31
C ALA A 493 -3.27 -3.70 -38.92
N TRP A 494 -2.28 -3.04 -38.32
CA TRP A 494 -1.84 -3.29 -36.94
C TRP A 494 -2.13 -2.08 -36.05
N VAL A 495 -2.38 -2.33 -34.78
CA VAL A 495 -2.74 -1.32 -33.78
C VAL A 495 -1.73 -1.34 -32.64
N ILE A 496 -1.25 -0.16 -32.27
CA ILE A 496 -0.57 0.08 -30.99
C ILE A 496 -1.66 0.08 -29.90
N ASP A 497 -1.88 -1.09 -29.32
CA ASP A 497 -2.86 -1.28 -28.25
C ASP A 497 -2.46 -0.51 -26.98
N SER A 498 -1.19 -0.62 -26.62
CA SER A 498 -0.63 0.02 -25.42
C SER A 498 0.78 0.51 -25.70
N LEU A 499 0.99 1.81 -25.44
CA LEU A 499 2.30 2.43 -25.43
C LEU A 499 2.43 3.16 -24.11
N MET A 500 3.44 2.78 -23.33
CA MET A 500 3.71 3.42 -22.06
C MET A 500 5.19 3.48 -21.74
N LEU A 501 5.59 4.55 -21.07
CA LEU A 501 6.96 4.85 -20.72
C LEU A 501 7.03 5.38 -19.28
N SER A 502 7.97 4.87 -18.51
CA SER A 502 8.24 5.36 -17.16
C SER A 502 8.62 6.82 -17.20
N CYS A 503 8.12 7.60 -16.24
CA CYS A 503 8.44 9.02 -16.16
C CYS A 503 9.95 9.31 -16.05
N ARG A 504 10.75 8.31 -15.64
CA ARG A 504 12.20 8.40 -15.44
C ARG A 504 13.01 8.68 -16.70
N ILE A 505 12.50 8.26 -17.87
CA ILE A 505 13.21 8.35 -19.15
C ILE A 505 12.54 9.31 -20.15
N LEU A 506 11.47 10.00 -19.72
CA LEU A 506 10.78 11.00 -20.54
C LEU A 506 11.68 12.21 -20.86
N GLY A 507 11.51 12.77 -22.06
CA GLY A 507 12.29 13.89 -22.56
C GLY A 507 13.63 13.49 -23.20
N ARG A 508 13.81 12.20 -23.51
CA ARG A 508 15.05 11.67 -24.12
C ARG A 508 14.81 11.04 -25.50
N ASP A 509 13.64 11.29 -26.08
CA ASP A 509 13.16 10.75 -27.36
C ASP A 509 13.03 9.21 -27.41
N VAL A 510 13.05 8.51 -26.28
CA VAL A 510 12.83 7.04 -26.22
C VAL A 510 11.46 6.67 -26.78
N GLU A 511 10.46 7.52 -26.57
CA GLU A 511 9.13 7.42 -27.15
C GLU A 511 9.15 7.38 -28.69
N ARG A 512 10.08 8.10 -29.33
CA ARG A 512 10.23 8.08 -30.80
C ARG A 512 10.86 6.77 -31.27
N ALA A 513 11.84 6.25 -30.51
CA ALA A 513 12.40 4.92 -30.76
C ALA A 513 11.35 3.81 -30.60
N MET A 514 10.42 3.93 -29.64
CA MET A 514 9.30 2.99 -29.49
C MET A 514 8.38 3.00 -30.71
N LEU A 515 8.04 4.17 -31.25
CA LEU A 515 7.23 4.27 -32.47
C LEU A 515 8.00 3.75 -33.69
N TRP A 516 9.30 4.03 -33.79
CA TRP A 516 10.15 3.43 -34.82
C TRP A 516 10.08 1.89 -34.75
N GLN A 517 10.23 1.29 -33.56
CA GLN A 517 10.12 -0.15 -33.38
C GLN A 517 8.72 -0.67 -33.74
N ALA A 518 7.65 0.06 -33.40
CA ALA A 518 6.29 -0.29 -33.77
C ALA A 518 6.13 -0.37 -35.29
N VAL A 519 6.67 0.60 -36.02
CA VAL A 519 6.70 0.62 -37.49
C VAL A 519 7.49 -0.57 -38.04
N GLN A 520 8.69 -0.83 -37.52
CA GLN A 520 9.51 -1.98 -37.97
C GLN A 520 8.80 -3.32 -37.73
N SER A 521 8.20 -3.49 -36.56
CA SER A 521 7.46 -4.70 -36.21
C SER A 521 6.21 -4.89 -37.07
N ALA A 522 5.44 -3.83 -37.33
CA ALA A 522 4.27 -3.89 -38.19
C ALA A 522 4.64 -4.24 -39.64
N ARG A 523 5.69 -3.60 -40.19
CA ARG A 523 6.23 -3.93 -41.53
C ARG A 523 6.71 -5.38 -41.62
N GLY A 524 7.41 -5.86 -40.59
CA GLY A 524 7.86 -7.26 -40.51
C GLY A 524 6.71 -8.28 -40.54
N GLN A 525 5.50 -7.85 -40.19
CA GLN A 525 4.26 -8.64 -40.23
C GLN A 525 3.45 -8.40 -41.53
N GLY A 526 3.99 -7.66 -42.50
CA GLY A 526 3.34 -7.35 -43.76
C GLY A 526 2.23 -6.29 -43.66
N ALA A 527 2.22 -5.47 -42.60
CA ALA A 527 1.18 -4.46 -42.41
C ALA A 527 1.33 -3.30 -43.42
N GLY A 528 0.21 -2.90 -44.03
CA GLY A 528 0.13 -1.71 -44.87
C GLY A 528 -0.15 -0.42 -44.08
N CYS A 529 -0.64 -0.54 -42.85
CA CYS A 529 -0.99 0.58 -41.97
C CYS A 529 -0.73 0.23 -40.50
N LEU A 530 -0.23 1.22 -39.75
CA LEU A 530 -0.10 1.18 -38.30
C LEU A 530 -1.01 2.23 -37.67
N MET A 531 -1.85 1.80 -36.74
CA MET A 531 -2.78 2.65 -36.02
C MET A 531 -2.33 2.84 -34.57
N GLY A 532 -2.67 3.99 -33.99
CA GLY A 532 -2.49 4.29 -32.57
C GLY A 532 -3.76 4.89 -32.00
N GLN A 533 -3.97 4.72 -30.69
CA GLN A 533 -5.12 5.29 -30.00
C GLN A 533 -4.67 6.06 -28.76
N ILE A 534 -5.31 7.20 -28.51
CA ILE A 534 -5.19 7.97 -27.27
C ILE A 534 -6.55 7.97 -26.59
N ILE A 535 -6.61 7.49 -25.35
CA ILE A 535 -7.79 7.63 -24.49
C ILE A 535 -7.47 8.73 -23.48
N PRO A 536 -7.98 9.97 -23.65
CA PRO A 536 -7.61 11.09 -22.79
C PRO A 536 -8.03 10.85 -21.34
N THR A 537 -7.11 11.10 -20.41
CA THR A 537 -7.36 11.14 -18.96
C THR A 537 -6.71 12.38 -18.38
N GLU A 538 -7.13 12.87 -17.22
CA GLU A 538 -6.52 14.03 -16.56
C GLU A 538 -4.99 13.93 -16.42
N ARG A 539 -4.46 12.71 -16.32
CA ARG A 539 -3.05 12.44 -16.01
C ARG A 539 -2.19 12.19 -17.25
N ASN A 540 -2.75 11.73 -18.37
CA ASN A 540 -1.96 11.34 -19.52
C ASN A 540 -1.67 12.47 -20.52
N THR A 541 -1.82 13.73 -20.10
CA THR A 541 -1.48 14.91 -20.92
C THR A 541 -0.11 14.79 -21.63
N PRO A 542 0.97 14.29 -21.00
CA PRO A 542 2.28 14.18 -21.64
C PRO A 542 2.34 13.30 -22.91
N VAL A 543 1.45 12.32 -23.09
CA VAL A 543 1.50 11.40 -24.24
C VAL A 543 0.59 11.83 -25.40
N ARG A 544 -0.29 12.81 -25.19
CA ARG A 544 -1.40 13.10 -26.12
C ARG A 544 -0.96 13.59 -27.50
N GLN A 545 0.28 14.04 -27.64
CA GLN A 545 0.83 14.51 -28.93
C GLN A 545 1.76 13.50 -29.58
N ILE A 546 1.94 12.31 -29.01
CA ILE A 546 2.97 11.35 -29.46
C ILE A 546 2.78 10.94 -30.93
N TYR A 547 1.55 10.65 -31.35
CA TYR A 547 1.26 10.20 -32.72
C TYR A 547 1.32 11.37 -33.70
N GLN A 548 0.76 12.52 -33.34
CA GLN A 548 0.84 13.74 -34.16
C GLN A 548 2.30 14.14 -34.42
N GLY A 549 3.14 14.16 -33.39
CA GLY A 549 4.56 14.49 -33.50
C GLY A 549 5.39 13.47 -34.30
N ALA A 550 4.86 12.25 -34.48
CA ALA A 550 5.46 11.22 -35.31
C ALA A 550 4.89 11.14 -36.74
N GLY A 551 3.99 12.06 -37.10
CA GLY A 551 3.42 12.15 -38.45
C GLY A 551 2.31 11.15 -38.72
N PHE A 552 1.61 10.67 -37.70
CA PHE A 552 0.34 9.97 -37.88
C PHE A 552 -0.76 10.99 -38.22
N ALA A 553 -1.66 10.63 -39.10
CA ALA A 553 -2.85 11.42 -39.41
C ALA A 553 -4.01 11.04 -38.47
N PRO A 554 -4.80 12.00 -37.99
CA PRO A 554 -5.99 11.68 -37.19
C PRO A 554 -7.04 11.00 -38.08
N LEU A 555 -7.69 9.97 -37.55
CA LEU A 555 -8.86 9.32 -38.15
C LEU A 555 -10.11 9.65 -37.33
N CYS A 556 -11.21 9.94 -38.02
CA CYS A 556 -12.52 10.00 -37.38
C CYS A 556 -12.96 8.57 -37.03
N GLY A 557 -13.32 8.32 -35.77
CA GLY A 557 -13.87 7.04 -35.34
C GLY A 557 -15.00 7.20 -34.34
N ALA A 558 -15.87 6.18 -34.26
CA ALA A 558 -17.03 6.14 -33.36
C ALA A 558 -16.74 5.52 -31.98
N GLY A 559 -15.46 5.42 -31.57
CA GLY A 559 -15.01 4.78 -30.33
C GLY A 559 -14.53 5.74 -29.24
N PRO A 560 -14.19 5.24 -28.04
CA PRO A 560 -13.64 6.07 -26.97
C PRO A 560 -12.20 6.50 -27.31
N GLY A 561 -11.98 7.80 -27.51
CA GLY A 561 -10.66 8.40 -27.69
C GLY A 561 -10.27 8.64 -29.16
N ASP A 562 -9.14 9.32 -29.35
CA ASP A 562 -8.65 9.76 -30.66
C ASP A 562 -7.83 8.66 -31.33
N ILE A 563 -8.16 8.35 -32.59
CA ILE A 563 -7.46 7.35 -33.39
C ILE A 563 -6.53 8.05 -34.38
N TRP A 564 -5.36 7.49 -34.55
CA TRP A 564 -4.30 7.99 -35.42
C TRP A 564 -3.85 6.87 -36.33
N ALA A 565 -3.55 7.16 -37.60
CA ALA A 565 -3.06 6.17 -38.55
C ALA A 565 -1.82 6.65 -39.27
N LEU A 566 -1.00 5.67 -39.63
CA LEU A 566 0.21 5.86 -40.41
C LEU A 566 0.25 4.82 -41.52
N ASP A 567 0.21 5.28 -42.76
CA ASP A 567 0.41 4.44 -43.93
C ASP A 567 1.87 3.99 -44.02
N LEU A 568 2.09 2.70 -44.31
CA LEU A 568 3.41 2.05 -44.28
C LEU A 568 3.94 1.73 -45.68
N GLU A 569 3.65 2.55 -46.69
CA GLU A 569 3.95 2.28 -48.11
C GLU A 569 5.38 1.77 -48.38
N PRO A 570 5.58 0.88 -49.37
CA PRO A 570 6.90 0.38 -49.75
C PRO A 570 7.76 1.52 -50.30
N GLY A 571 8.77 1.95 -49.54
CA GLY A 571 9.73 2.99 -49.95
C GLY A 571 9.77 4.23 -49.05
N ASP A 572 8.87 4.36 -48.06
CA ASP A 572 8.95 5.42 -47.05
C ASP A 572 10.09 5.11 -46.05
N ASP A 573 11.26 5.71 -46.28
CA ASP A 573 12.50 5.47 -45.52
C ASP A 573 12.50 6.23 -44.20
N ARG A 574 11.58 5.86 -43.29
CA ARG A 574 11.51 6.43 -41.94
C ARG A 574 12.50 5.81 -40.96
N ALA A 575 13.75 5.65 -41.41
CA ALA A 575 14.90 5.76 -40.50
C ALA A 575 14.82 7.08 -39.66
N SER A 576 14.07 8.08 -40.13
CA SER A 576 13.83 9.39 -39.51
C SER A 576 13.13 9.39 -38.15
N LEU A 577 12.43 8.31 -37.75
CA LEU A 577 11.80 8.24 -36.42
C LEU A 577 12.78 7.84 -35.33
N LEU A 578 13.91 7.20 -35.66
CA LEU A 578 14.96 6.91 -34.69
C LEU A 578 15.88 8.15 -34.58
N PRO A 579 15.88 8.87 -33.46
CA PRO A 579 16.78 10.00 -33.26
C PRO A 579 18.25 9.56 -33.31
N ALA A 580 19.10 10.40 -33.91
CA ALA A 580 20.51 10.07 -34.15
C ALA A 580 21.34 9.84 -32.86
N HIS A 581 20.90 10.39 -31.72
CA HIS A 581 21.55 10.18 -30.42
C HIS A 581 21.15 8.88 -29.73
N LEU A 582 20.16 8.13 -30.26
CA LEU A 582 19.72 6.85 -29.70
C LEU A 582 20.33 5.69 -30.47
N ARG A 583 20.76 4.65 -29.76
CA ARG A 583 21.29 3.42 -30.34
C ARG A 583 20.43 2.23 -29.97
N VAL A 584 19.74 1.64 -30.94
CA VAL A 584 19.06 0.37 -30.74
C VAL A 584 20.10 -0.75 -30.78
N VAL A 585 20.18 -1.54 -29.71
CA VAL A 585 21.09 -2.67 -29.59
C VAL A 585 20.30 -3.98 -29.62
N SER A 586 20.86 -5.01 -30.22
CA SER A 586 20.28 -6.35 -30.16
C SER A 586 20.31 -6.87 -28.72
N ALA A 587 19.27 -7.61 -28.34
CA ALA A 587 19.18 -8.22 -27.01
C ALA A 587 20.44 -9.06 -26.76
N ARG A 588 21.27 -8.64 -25.79
CA ARG A 588 22.40 -9.46 -25.35
C ARG A 588 21.83 -10.77 -24.80
N THR A 589 22.29 -11.91 -25.33
CA THR A 589 22.27 -13.15 -24.54
C THR A 589 22.99 -12.87 -23.24
N ARG A 590 22.22 -12.80 -22.15
CA ARG A 590 22.69 -12.38 -20.82
C ARG A 590 23.91 -13.22 -20.41
N PRO A 591 25.01 -12.63 -19.91
CA PRO A 591 25.98 -13.41 -19.14
C PRO A 591 25.28 -13.98 -17.90
N PRO A 592 25.74 -15.10 -17.34
CA PRO A 592 25.13 -15.66 -16.13
C PRO A 592 25.08 -14.61 -15.03
N VAL A 593 23.94 -14.57 -14.33
CA VAL A 593 23.66 -13.67 -13.21
C VAL A 593 24.82 -13.75 -12.22
N ALA A 594 25.44 -12.61 -11.90
CA ALA A 594 26.34 -12.52 -10.76
C ALA A 594 25.54 -12.90 -9.51
N GLU A 595 26.02 -13.91 -8.77
CA GLU A 595 25.46 -14.29 -7.47
C GLU A 595 25.24 -13.03 -6.61
N PRO A 596 24.12 -12.94 -5.87
CA PRO A 596 23.94 -11.86 -4.92
C PRO A 596 25.14 -11.83 -3.95
N PRO A 597 25.60 -10.66 -3.49
CA PRO A 597 26.62 -10.61 -2.47
C PRO A 597 26.15 -11.45 -1.28
N ARG A 598 26.90 -12.51 -0.97
CA ARG A 598 26.63 -13.36 0.18
C ARG A 598 26.61 -12.46 1.42
N SER A 599 25.46 -12.39 2.07
CA SER A 599 25.31 -11.76 3.37
C SER A 599 26.34 -12.36 4.33
N PRO A 600 27.19 -11.56 5.02
CA PRO A 600 28.16 -12.09 5.96
C PRO A 600 27.47 -12.39 7.29
N LEU A 601 26.59 -13.39 7.31
CA LEU A 601 25.93 -13.87 8.53
C LEU A 601 25.65 -15.37 8.40
N ALA A 602 26.70 -16.18 8.47
CA ALA A 602 26.70 -17.52 9.07
C ALA A 602 28.10 -18.16 8.95
N THR A 603 28.94 -17.93 9.95
CA THR A 603 29.97 -18.92 10.32
C THR A 603 29.87 -19.12 11.82
N VAL A 604 29.01 -20.04 12.23
CA VAL A 604 29.08 -20.61 13.58
C VAL A 604 30.26 -21.57 13.56
N ALA A 605 31.43 -21.07 13.96
CA ALA A 605 32.55 -21.91 14.32
C ALA A 605 32.30 -22.42 15.75
N SER A 606 32.24 -23.74 15.88
CA SER A 606 32.23 -24.48 17.13
C SER A 606 33.45 -24.12 17.99
N ALA A 607 33.22 -23.63 19.21
CA ALA A 607 34.24 -23.58 20.26
C ALA A 607 33.82 -24.49 21.43
N PRO A 608 34.79 -25.13 22.12
CA PRO A 608 34.52 -26.28 22.97
C PRO A 608 33.99 -25.89 24.34
N ARG A 609 33.16 -26.78 24.90
CA ARG A 609 32.69 -26.75 26.29
C ARG A 609 33.86 -26.90 27.26
N SER A 610 33.83 -26.16 28.36
CA SER A 610 34.50 -26.52 29.63
C SER A 610 33.82 -25.84 30.83
N PRO A 611 33.96 -26.41 32.05
CA PRO A 611 32.83 -26.65 32.95
C PRO A 611 32.76 -25.76 34.21
N LEU A 612 31.63 -25.89 34.90
CA LEU A 612 31.27 -25.29 36.19
C LEU A 612 32.27 -25.53 37.35
N ALA A 613 32.33 -24.56 38.27
CA ALA A 613 32.52 -24.61 39.75
C ALA A 613 33.28 -23.32 40.19
N THR A 614 33.07 -22.59 41.29
CA THR A 614 32.34 -22.75 42.56
C THR A 614 32.28 -21.37 43.28
N THR A 615 31.29 -21.22 44.16
CA THR A 615 30.88 -20.18 45.14
C THR A 615 31.93 -19.72 46.20
N PRO A 616 31.62 -18.90 47.24
CA PRO A 616 30.88 -17.61 47.36
C PRO A 616 31.56 -16.57 48.33
N ALA A 617 31.08 -15.31 48.38
CA ALA A 617 31.13 -14.49 49.60
C ALA A 617 30.14 -13.30 49.58
N SER A 618 29.24 -13.29 50.56
CA SER A 618 28.31 -12.21 50.97
C SER A 618 29.04 -11.22 51.94
N PRO A 619 28.48 -10.06 52.41
CA PRO A 619 27.08 -9.87 52.81
C PRO A 619 26.37 -8.53 52.50
N LEU A 620 25.06 -8.67 52.28
CA LEU A 620 23.93 -7.91 52.84
C LEU A 620 24.16 -6.60 53.60
N ALA A 621 23.43 -5.55 53.17
CA ALA A 621 22.79 -4.59 54.06
C ALA A 621 21.29 -4.53 53.72
N THR A 622 20.49 -4.92 54.71
CA THR A 622 19.03 -5.04 54.75
C THR A 622 18.37 -3.74 55.22
N SER A 623 17.19 -3.43 54.69
CA SER A 623 16.02 -2.96 55.46
C SER A 623 14.73 -3.00 54.61
N PRO A 624 13.55 -3.11 55.23
CA PRO A 624 12.58 -4.16 54.89
C PRO A 624 11.45 -3.72 53.95
N LEU A 625 11.12 -4.62 53.01
CA LEU A 625 9.86 -4.63 52.28
C LEU A 625 8.75 -5.14 53.21
N SER A 626 7.84 -4.24 53.58
CA SER A 626 6.53 -4.63 54.13
C SER A 626 5.62 -5.01 52.96
N THR A 627 5.24 -6.28 52.95
CA THR A 627 4.29 -6.90 52.03
C THR A 627 2.86 -6.54 52.40
N THR A 628 2.19 -5.80 51.53
CA THR A 628 0.75 -5.95 51.26
C THR A 628 0.58 -5.96 49.75
N ALA A 629 0.37 -7.15 49.20
CA ALA A 629 -0.04 -7.30 47.81
C ALA A 629 -1.40 -6.60 47.64
N PRO A 630 -1.56 -5.62 46.73
CA PRO A 630 -2.89 -5.26 46.31
C PRO A 630 -3.44 -6.45 45.50
N ALA A 631 -4.66 -6.86 45.82
CA ALA A 631 -5.49 -7.67 44.94
C ALA A 631 -5.47 -7.07 43.52
N PRO A 632 -5.65 -7.87 42.45
CA PRO A 632 -5.64 -7.35 41.08
C PRO A 632 -6.63 -6.18 41.01
N GLY A 633 -6.09 -5.00 40.72
CA GLY A 633 -6.84 -3.76 40.74
C GLY A 633 -8.04 -3.86 39.82
N SER A 634 -9.21 -3.51 40.36
CA SER A 634 -10.23 -2.86 39.55
C SER A 634 -9.53 -1.75 38.77
N ALA A 635 -9.75 -1.71 37.45
CA ALA A 635 -9.40 -0.54 36.67
C ALA A 635 -9.98 0.66 37.42
N ALA A 636 -9.13 1.59 37.83
CA ALA A 636 -9.62 2.86 38.34
C ALA A 636 -10.41 3.51 37.20
N CYS A 637 -11.73 3.42 37.26
CA CYS A 637 -12.60 4.25 36.47
C CYS A 637 -12.19 5.68 36.76
N ALA A 638 -11.55 6.34 35.79
CA ALA A 638 -11.56 7.78 35.77
C ALA A 638 -13.04 8.16 35.73
N ALA A 639 -13.58 8.58 36.88
CA ALA A 639 -14.94 9.10 36.97
C ALA A 639 -14.98 10.38 36.13
N GLY A 640 -15.21 10.21 34.84
CA GLY A 640 -15.46 11.29 33.91
C GLY A 640 -16.76 11.98 34.29
N ASP A 641 -16.86 13.27 33.95
CA ASP A 641 -18.11 14.03 34.06
C ASP A 641 -19.27 13.20 33.43
N PRO A 642 -20.32 12.86 34.19
CA PRO A 642 -21.48 12.11 33.68
C PRO A 642 -22.10 12.76 32.44
N ALA A 643 -22.00 14.08 32.30
CA ALA A 643 -22.46 14.78 31.10
C ALA A 643 -21.58 14.47 29.87
N ALA A 644 -20.27 14.32 30.04
CA ALA A 644 -19.35 13.97 28.97
C ALA A 644 -19.52 12.51 28.52
N LEU A 645 -19.76 11.58 29.46
CA LEU A 645 -20.07 10.18 29.16
C LEU A 645 -21.38 10.05 28.36
N ASN A 646 -22.43 10.75 28.79
CA ASN A 646 -23.70 10.77 28.06
C ASN A 646 -23.56 11.36 26.66
N LYS A 647 -22.81 12.45 26.50
CA LYS A 647 -22.54 13.05 25.18
C LYS A 647 -21.79 12.10 24.25
N THR A 648 -20.85 11.32 24.80
CA THR A 648 -20.09 10.31 24.06
C THR A 648 -21.00 9.17 23.62
N LEU A 649 -21.85 8.67 24.53
CA LEU A 649 -22.84 7.64 24.23
C LEU A 649 -23.84 8.10 23.16
N ASP A 650 -24.37 9.32 23.28
CA ASP A 650 -25.30 9.91 22.30
C ASP A 650 -24.68 9.93 20.90
N ALA A 651 -23.43 10.42 20.80
CA ALA A 651 -22.71 10.52 19.54
C ALA A 651 -22.43 9.14 18.92
N LEU A 652 -21.96 8.19 19.73
CA LEU A 652 -21.66 6.83 19.32
C LEU A 652 -22.92 6.11 18.84
N PHE A 653 -24.02 6.20 19.61
CA PHE A 653 -25.29 5.57 19.29
C PHE A 653 -25.89 6.10 17.99
N ARG A 654 -25.91 7.42 17.80
CA ARG A 654 -26.35 8.05 16.55
C ARG A 654 -25.50 7.60 15.37
N HIS A 655 -24.18 7.62 15.53
CA HIS A 655 -23.24 7.24 14.47
C HIS A 655 -23.46 5.79 14.03
N LYS A 656 -23.52 4.85 14.98
CA LYS A 656 -23.68 3.41 14.68
C LYS A 656 -25.03 3.06 14.04
N LEU A 657 -26.10 3.73 14.46
CA LEU A 657 -27.43 3.48 13.91
C LEU A 657 -27.76 4.37 12.69
N GLY A 658 -26.88 5.31 12.32
CA GLY A 658 -27.10 6.24 11.22
C GLY A 658 -28.27 7.20 11.47
N LEU A 659 -28.44 7.64 12.72
CA LEU A 659 -29.54 8.53 13.12
C LEU A 659 -29.18 9.99 12.90
N ASP A 660 -30.16 10.79 12.46
CA ASP A 660 -30.00 12.24 12.31
C ASP A 660 -29.69 12.92 13.65
N ALA A 661 -28.99 14.05 13.62
CA ALA A 661 -28.68 14.82 14.82
C ALA A 661 -29.94 15.32 15.56
N SER A 662 -31.06 15.49 14.83
CA SER A 662 -32.35 15.94 15.38
C SER A 662 -33.21 14.82 15.98
N THR A 663 -32.85 13.54 15.82
CA THR A 663 -33.64 12.43 16.35
C THR A 663 -33.67 12.48 17.88
N ASP A 664 -34.86 12.36 18.49
CA ASP A 664 -34.98 12.23 19.94
C ASP A 664 -34.64 10.80 20.38
N LEU A 665 -33.44 10.63 20.94
CA LEU A 665 -32.95 9.31 21.37
C LEU A 665 -33.81 8.66 22.45
N SER A 666 -34.56 9.44 23.25
CA SER A 666 -35.42 8.87 24.30
C SER A 666 -36.56 8.01 23.75
N THR A 667 -36.89 8.20 22.48
CA THR A 667 -37.95 7.46 21.77
C THR A 667 -37.42 6.27 20.96
N VAL A 668 -36.10 6.10 20.86
CA VAL A 668 -35.47 5.09 19.99
C VAL A 668 -35.50 3.70 20.65
N THR A 669 -36.13 2.75 19.96
CA THR A 669 -36.23 1.34 20.35
C THR A 669 -35.79 0.43 19.18
N MET A 670 -35.46 -0.82 19.48
CA MET A 670 -35.18 -1.82 18.43
C MET A 670 -36.39 -2.07 17.52
N GLU A 671 -37.61 -1.91 18.03
CA GLU A 671 -38.83 -2.11 17.24
C GLU A 671 -39.07 -1.00 16.21
N ASN A 672 -38.76 0.25 16.56
CA ASN A 672 -39.02 1.40 15.70
C ASN A 672 -37.81 1.88 14.90
N THR A 673 -36.66 1.23 15.08
CA THR A 673 -35.41 1.55 14.38
C THR A 673 -34.93 0.30 13.65
N PRO A 674 -35.33 0.10 12.38
CA PRO A 674 -34.94 -1.09 11.59
C PRO A 674 -33.43 -1.26 11.46
N ALA A 675 -32.69 -0.16 11.56
CA ALA A 675 -31.24 -0.16 11.58
C ALA A 675 -30.65 -0.69 12.90
N TRP A 676 -31.44 -1.00 13.93
CA TRP A 676 -30.98 -1.55 15.21
C TRP A 676 -31.38 -3.03 15.33
N ASP A 677 -30.76 -3.87 14.52
CA ASP A 677 -30.91 -5.33 14.59
C ASP A 677 -29.97 -5.97 15.64
N SER A 678 -30.05 -7.29 15.80
CA SER A 678 -29.23 -8.04 16.77
C SER A 678 -27.72 -7.95 16.51
N LEU A 679 -27.28 -7.82 15.25
CA LEU A 679 -25.86 -7.73 14.91
C LEU A 679 -25.32 -6.34 15.26
N LYS A 680 -26.05 -5.30 14.88
CA LYS A 680 -25.72 -3.92 15.24
C LYS A 680 -25.83 -3.66 16.72
N HIS A 681 -26.73 -4.36 17.43
CA HIS A 681 -26.79 -4.35 18.88
C HIS A 681 -25.46 -4.81 19.50
N VAL A 682 -24.88 -5.89 18.99
CA VAL A 682 -23.57 -6.38 19.45
C VAL A 682 -22.44 -5.45 19.00
N ALA A 683 -22.44 -4.97 17.76
CA ALA A 683 -21.42 -4.03 17.27
C ALA A 683 -21.41 -2.72 18.08
N LEU A 684 -22.58 -2.21 18.46
CA LEU A 684 -22.75 -1.07 19.35
C LEU A 684 -22.13 -1.34 20.73
N ALA A 685 -22.41 -2.50 21.32
CA ALA A 685 -21.84 -2.88 22.60
C ALA A 685 -20.30 -2.99 22.57
N MET A 686 -19.76 -3.55 21.48
CA MET A 686 -18.31 -3.64 21.27
C MET A 686 -17.65 -2.26 21.19
N GLU A 687 -18.28 -1.32 20.47
CA GLU A 687 -17.78 0.05 20.35
C GLU A 687 -17.85 0.81 21.69
N ILE A 688 -18.90 0.57 22.49
CA ILE A 688 -19.04 1.13 23.83
C ILE A 688 -17.94 0.59 24.75
N GLU A 689 -17.70 -0.73 24.77
CA GLU A 689 -16.62 -1.32 25.56
C GLU A 689 -15.27 -0.72 25.17
N GLN A 690 -15.00 -0.55 23.87
CA GLN A 690 -13.76 0.06 23.39
C GLN A 690 -13.64 1.55 23.75
N THR A 691 -14.68 2.35 23.53
CA THR A 691 -14.62 3.82 23.63
C THR A 691 -14.77 4.29 25.07
N MET A 692 -15.68 3.68 25.82
CA MET A 692 -16.04 4.09 27.18
C MET A 692 -15.35 3.23 28.24
N GLN A 693 -14.68 2.13 27.85
CA GLN A 693 -14.05 1.18 28.79
C GLN A 693 -15.05 0.59 29.80
N VAL A 694 -16.34 0.56 29.45
CA VAL A 694 -17.42 -0.02 30.24
C VAL A 694 -17.92 -1.29 29.54
N ARG A 695 -17.77 -2.42 30.21
CA ARG A 695 -18.26 -3.72 29.72
C ARG A 695 -19.57 -4.09 30.40
N LEU A 696 -20.63 -4.25 29.60
CA LEU A 696 -21.91 -4.76 30.07
C LEU A 696 -21.90 -6.29 30.09
N PRO A 697 -22.40 -6.95 31.17
CA PRO A 697 -22.62 -8.39 31.17
C PRO A 697 -23.55 -8.84 30.04
N MET A 698 -23.39 -10.08 29.55
CA MET A 698 -24.20 -10.61 28.44
C MET A 698 -25.69 -10.61 28.76
N GLU A 699 -26.06 -10.91 30.00
CA GLU A 699 -27.45 -10.94 30.47
C GLU A 699 -28.08 -9.54 30.43
N VAL A 700 -27.28 -8.51 30.77
CA VAL A 700 -27.71 -7.11 30.70
C VAL A 700 -27.83 -6.69 29.25
N LEU A 701 -26.87 -7.05 28.40
CA LEU A 701 -26.88 -6.73 26.98
C LEU A 701 -28.17 -7.19 26.31
N PHE A 702 -28.56 -8.46 26.49
CA PHE A 702 -29.79 -9.00 25.91
C PHE A 702 -31.09 -8.42 26.48
N SER A 703 -31.04 -7.68 27.59
CA SER A 703 -32.22 -7.00 28.15
C SER A 703 -32.42 -5.58 27.62
N ILE A 704 -31.46 -5.03 26.86
CA ILE A 704 -31.55 -3.70 26.28
C ILE A 704 -32.41 -3.71 25.01
N HIS A 705 -33.55 -3.02 25.04
CA HIS A 705 -34.46 -2.90 23.89
C HIS A 705 -34.68 -1.45 23.44
N SER A 706 -34.16 -0.49 24.21
CA SER A 706 -34.27 0.95 23.95
C SER A 706 -33.00 1.70 24.33
N TYR A 707 -32.82 2.91 23.79
CA TYR A 707 -31.72 3.78 24.19
C TYR A 707 -31.76 4.10 25.70
N ALA A 708 -32.96 4.23 26.26
CA ALA A 708 -33.16 4.47 27.68
C ALA A 708 -32.65 3.30 28.54
N ASP A 709 -32.85 2.05 28.10
CA ASP A 709 -32.33 0.86 28.78
C ASP A 709 -30.81 0.80 28.71
N LEU A 710 -30.22 1.09 27.54
CA LEU A 710 -28.78 1.16 27.36
C LEU A 710 -28.13 2.19 28.29
N ARG A 711 -28.70 3.40 28.34
CA ARG A 711 -28.20 4.48 29.20
C ARG A 711 -28.31 4.10 30.68
N ARG A 712 -29.40 3.45 31.09
CA ARG A 712 -29.59 2.97 32.47
C ARG A 712 -28.55 1.89 32.81
N ALA A 713 -28.40 0.89 31.96
CA ALA A 713 -27.43 -0.19 32.14
C ALA A 713 -26.00 0.32 32.27
N LEU A 714 -25.61 1.31 31.45
CA LEU A 714 -24.28 1.91 31.53
C LEU A 714 -24.08 2.74 32.80
N ALA A 715 -25.10 3.49 33.23
CA ALA A 715 -25.04 4.24 34.49
C ALA A 715 -24.91 3.30 35.70
N ASP A 716 -25.68 2.21 35.73
CA ASP A 716 -25.65 1.21 36.80
C ASP A 716 -24.27 0.53 36.86
N GLN A 717 -23.70 0.18 35.70
CA GLN A 717 -22.39 -0.44 35.63
C GLN A 717 -21.25 0.52 35.97
N ALA A 718 -21.32 1.77 35.50
CA ALA A 718 -20.30 2.79 35.78
C ALA A 718 -20.32 3.27 37.23
N GLY A 719 -21.48 3.19 37.91
CA GLY A 719 -21.59 3.46 39.35
C GLY A 719 -21.18 2.28 40.25
N ALA A 720 -21.07 1.07 39.68
CA ALA A 720 -20.62 -0.15 40.37
C ALA A 720 -19.11 -0.41 40.25
N CYS A 721 -18.43 0.26 39.30
CA CYS A 721 -16.97 0.29 39.16
C CYS A 721 -16.35 1.43 39.99
#